data_AF-B6HG77-F1
#
_entry.id   AF-B6HG77-F1
#
_cell.length_a   1.000
_cell.length_b   1.000
_cell.length_c   1.000
_cell.angle_alpha   90.00
_cell.angle_beta   90.00
_cell.angle_gamma   90.00
#
_symmetry.space_group_name_H-M   'P 1'
#
loop_
_entity.id
_entity.type
_entity.pdbx_description
1 polymer ?
#
loop_
_entity_poly.entity_id
_entity_poly.type
_entity_poly.pdbx_seq_one_letter_code
_entity_poly.pdbx_strand_id
1 'polypeptide(L)'
;MASKTAILGVLGLTVSTVWGQTLTEDMVEKMGNNSLFTRWRPYSHFLAPAGWMNDPCAPMYDPVEGIYHMHYQFNPNHVNWGNISWGHATSSDLITWTDVDHNPGNALAGWQDGEAMSIGTTNLTSDHHDPPMYNHLGIFSGTAQPVNISGEVDGTILAFYTSVSKLPTSYTLPYLHGTESQSLAYSTDGGVTWQEYADNPVISSPPDGWNVTGWRDPFYLLLPQLDTLLDKSEPHYYAILGSGIKGAGPRMPLYSAPASDLTNWTFLGALWEPAANSTLGSLEETGSYGLNFEVSNFFAIGDRYFVSMGAEGGEVSFHDRRWSLWNEGEISTRPNGSIAFNPVSGGASDWGILYAITSFDDTKNNRRIQYGWASEDMNNFGITQQGYQGALSLARELFIKETSGVVHNPADATPGNSRYMSNSNGTWTASTLGVRPASDVVAGLRRGSRHTRSHCRKKMCSNTSNIRLPSTLSNSYELKLNIKNTTGVTGVTVAASPGGEEYTNIYYDPSKKSVVLDRAHSSQIRVFPNTTLAGYFEPYQMAGIHGGNPMTEPIEMNIFVDGSLVEVFVNDRFALTGRIYPSREDSNGFALYNAPGVSVQYEDIQVWDGLLNVWPDRPLNSSSKLVFDTPAETNNYTWWEGN
;
A
#
# COMPACT_ATOMS: atom_id res chain seq x y z
N MET A 1 53.21 -39.35 -32.38
CA MET A 1 52.55 -38.05 -32.12
C MET A 1 51.05 -38.28 -32.07
N ALA A 2 50.45 -38.18 -30.90
CA ALA A 2 49.07 -37.75 -30.67
C ALA A 2 48.87 -37.72 -29.15
N SER A 3 48.67 -36.51 -28.64
CA SER A 3 48.50 -36.18 -27.23
C SER A 3 47.22 -36.80 -26.68
N LYS A 4 47.28 -37.31 -25.43
CA LYS A 4 46.12 -37.73 -24.65
C LYS A 4 45.44 -36.50 -24.08
N THR A 5 44.21 -36.22 -24.53
CA THR A 5 43.33 -35.25 -23.86
C THR A 5 42.36 -36.02 -22.97
N ALA A 6 42.49 -35.84 -21.66
CA ALA A 6 41.57 -36.35 -20.66
C ALA A 6 40.28 -35.54 -20.69
N ILE A 7 39.14 -36.22 -20.85
CA ILE A 7 37.81 -35.64 -20.65
C ILE A 7 37.56 -35.65 -19.14
N LEU A 8 37.58 -34.48 -18.51
CA LEU A 8 37.06 -34.29 -17.15
C LEU A 8 35.54 -34.46 -17.22
N GLY A 9 35.02 -35.49 -16.56
CA GLY A 9 33.58 -35.64 -16.34
C GLY A 9 33.10 -34.52 -15.43
N VAL A 10 32.21 -33.68 -15.94
CA VAL A 10 31.41 -32.75 -15.13
C VAL A 10 30.49 -33.61 -14.27
N LEU A 11 30.77 -33.67 -12.97
CA LEU A 11 29.82 -34.14 -11.97
C LEU A 11 28.62 -33.17 -12.01
N GLY A 12 27.55 -33.59 -12.68
CA GLY A 12 26.26 -32.96 -12.54
C GLY A 12 25.85 -33.05 -11.07
N LEU A 13 25.74 -31.90 -10.41
CA LEU A 13 25.00 -31.77 -9.16
C LEU A 13 23.55 -32.12 -9.47
N THR A 14 23.20 -33.37 -9.22
CA THR A 14 21.80 -33.78 -9.08
C THR A 14 21.24 -33.00 -7.91
N VAL A 15 20.43 -31.97 -8.18
CA VAL A 15 19.58 -31.35 -7.18
C VAL A 15 18.58 -32.43 -6.78
N SER A 16 18.83 -33.06 -5.64
CA SER A 16 17.84 -33.90 -5.00
C SER A 16 16.72 -32.98 -4.51
N THR A 17 15.59 -32.99 -5.22
CA THR A 17 14.32 -32.46 -4.71
C THR A 17 13.86 -33.35 -3.55
N VAL A 18 14.41 -33.11 -2.36
CA VAL A 18 13.83 -33.62 -1.13
C VAL A 18 12.59 -32.76 -0.88
N TRP A 19 11.41 -33.32 -1.11
CA TRP A 19 10.15 -32.73 -0.65
C TRP A 19 10.26 -32.51 0.87
N GLY A 20 10.06 -31.27 1.34
CA GLY A 20 10.08 -30.93 2.77
C GLY A 20 11.36 -30.27 3.30
N GLN A 21 12.10 -29.51 2.48
CA GLN A 21 13.15 -28.64 3.02
C GLN A 21 12.51 -27.63 3.99
N THR A 22 12.94 -27.69 5.25
CA THR A 22 12.58 -26.73 6.30
C THR A 22 13.76 -25.79 6.48
N LEU A 23 13.56 -24.50 6.23
CA LEU A 23 14.57 -23.49 6.54
C LEU A 23 14.65 -23.31 8.06
N THR A 24 15.86 -23.31 8.60
CA THR A 24 16.14 -22.96 9.99
C THR A 24 16.89 -21.64 10.05
N GLU A 25 16.88 -20.98 11.22
CA GLU A 25 17.61 -19.73 11.44
C GLU A 25 19.11 -19.89 11.13
N ASP A 26 19.74 -20.97 11.64
CA ASP A 26 21.15 -21.30 11.39
C ASP A 26 21.46 -21.52 9.90
N MET A 27 20.52 -22.06 9.13
CA MET A 27 20.68 -22.16 7.68
C MET A 27 20.66 -20.78 7.03
N VAL A 28 19.67 -19.94 7.36
CA VAL A 28 19.52 -18.60 6.77
C VAL A 28 20.77 -17.74 7.06
N GLU A 29 21.29 -17.76 8.29
CA GLU A 29 22.50 -17.00 8.65
C GLU A 29 23.75 -17.39 7.85
N LYS A 30 23.86 -18.65 7.43
CA LYS A 30 25.00 -19.17 6.66
C LYS A 30 24.84 -19.01 5.15
N MET A 31 23.65 -18.64 4.69
CA MET A 31 23.36 -18.48 3.27
C MET A 31 23.88 -17.14 2.75
N GLY A 32 24.32 -17.12 1.50
CA GLY A 32 24.83 -15.91 0.86
C GLY A 32 23.72 -14.96 0.40
N ASN A 33 24.12 -13.75 -0.01
CA ASN A 33 23.20 -12.74 -0.54
C ASN A 33 22.37 -13.31 -1.71
N ASN A 34 21.10 -12.90 -1.79
CA ASN A 34 20.12 -13.27 -2.83
C ASN A 34 19.79 -14.77 -2.94
N SER A 35 20.28 -15.61 -2.03
CA SER A 35 20.05 -17.07 -2.05
C SER A 35 18.60 -17.47 -1.75
N LEU A 36 17.81 -16.60 -1.13
CA LEU A 36 16.38 -16.77 -0.84
C LEU A 36 15.50 -15.85 -1.70
N PHE A 37 16.03 -15.29 -2.78
CA PHE A 37 15.34 -14.26 -3.57
C PHE A 37 13.95 -14.67 -4.08
N THR A 38 13.76 -15.94 -4.45
CA THR A 38 12.47 -16.44 -4.95
C THR A 38 11.64 -17.12 -3.86
N ARG A 39 12.13 -17.18 -2.62
CA ARG A 39 11.55 -18.02 -1.57
C ARG A 39 10.16 -17.56 -1.15
N TRP A 40 10.04 -16.27 -0.86
CA TRP A 40 8.81 -15.63 -0.36
C TRP A 40 8.36 -14.47 -1.24
N ARG A 41 8.92 -14.35 -2.45
CA ARG A 41 8.71 -13.21 -3.35
C ARG A 41 7.33 -13.24 -3.99
N PRO A 42 6.52 -12.18 -3.82
CA PRO A 42 5.30 -11.99 -4.59
C PRO A 42 5.62 -11.88 -6.08
N TYR A 43 4.75 -12.42 -6.94
CA TYR A 43 4.86 -12.26 -8.39
C TYR A 43 3.55 -11.82 -9.05
N SER A 44 2.46 -11.75 -8.31
CA SER A 44 1.15 -11.24 -8.74
C SER A 44 0.87 -9.83 -8.20
N HIS A 45 1.81 -9.24 -7.46
CA HIS A 45 1.79 -7.86 -6.96
C HIS A 45 2.89 -7.02 -7.60
N PHE A 46 2.70 -5.70 -7.58
CA PHE A 46 3.73 -4.77 -7.98
C PHE A 46 4.85 -4.74 -6.93
N LEU A 47 6.11 -4.82 -7.37
CA LEU A 47 7.30 -4.65 -6.54
C LEU A 47 8.50 -4.26 -7.39
N ALA A 48 9.51 -3.63 -6.80
CA ALA A 48 10.78 -3.32 -7.46
C ALA A 48 11.51 -4.58 -7.97
N PRO A 49 12.37 -4.47 -8.99
CA PRO A 49 13.11 -5.62 -9.54
C PRO A 49 13.94 -6.38 -8.49
N ALA A 50 14.58 -5.66 -7.58
CA ALA A 50 15.35 -6.14 -6.44
C ALA A 50 15.56 -4.99 -5.44
N GLY A 51 16.27 -5.24 -4.34
CA GLY A 51 16.65 -4.20 -3.39
C GLY A 51 15.47 -3.61 -2.61
N TRP A 52 15.65 -2.40 -2.07
CA TRP A 52 14.68 -1.75 -1.20
C TRP A 52 13.68 -0.94 -2.01
N MET A 53 12.40 -1.12 -1.69
CA MET A 53 11.35 -0.21 -2.09
C MET A 53 10.39 0.09 -0.95
N ASN A 54 9.79 1.29 -1.00
CA ASN A 54 8.69 1.64 -0.12
C ASN A 54 7.55 2.37 -0.84
N ASP A 55 7.29 3.62 -0.48
CA ASP A 55 6.10 4.36 -0.85
C ASP A 55 5.81 4.30 -2.35
N PRO A 56 4.58 3.97 -2.77
CA PRO A 56 4.15 4.27 -4.13
C PRO A 56 4.24 5.78 -4.36
N CYS A 57 4.88 6.16 -5.46
CA CYS A 57 5.07 7.54 -5.88
C CYS A 57 4.32 7.73 -7.20
N ALA A 58 3.65 8.88 -7.35
CA ALA A 58 3.12 9.31 -8.65
C ALA A 58 2.42 8.23 -9.52
N PRO A 59 1.52 7.38 -8.98
CA PRO A 59 0.72 6.53 -9.85
C PRO A 59 -0.23 7.42 -10.65
N MET A 60 -0.36 7.18 -11.94
CA MET A 60 -1.25 7.95 -12.80
C MET A 60 -1.57 7.22 -14.11
N TYR A 61 -2.60 7.69 -14.81
CA TYR A 61 -2.87 7.33 -16.20
C TYR A 61 -2.52 8.50 -17.10
N ASP A 62 -1.65 8.27 -18.10
CA ASP A 62 -1.38 9.21 -19.17
C ASP A 62 -2.37 8.97 -20.34
N PRO A 63 -3.30 9.91 -20.60
CA PRO A 63 -4.26 9.78 -21.67
C PRO A 63 -3.68 10.00 -23.07
N VAL A 64 -2.48 10.60 -23.20
CA VAL A 64 -1.83 10.86 -24.49
C VAL A 64 -1.23 9.58 -25.04
N GLU A 65 -0.41 8.89 -24.23
CA GLU A 65 0.20 7.61 -24.60
C GLU A 65 -0.71 6.39 -24.32
N GLY A 66 -1.75 6.57 -23.49
CA GLY A 66 -2.71 5.52 -23.16
C GLY A 66 -2.17 4.46 -22.19
N ILE A 67 -1.22 4.86 -21.35
CA ILE A 67 -0.46 3.99 -20.42
C ILE A 67 -0.61 4.47 -18.98
N TYR A 68 -0.48 3.54 -18.05
CA TYR A 68 -0.35 3.80 -16.62
C TYR A 68 1.12 3.89 -16.25
N HIS A 69 1.43 4.83 -15.37
CA HIS A 69 2.73 4.97 -14.74
C HIS A 69 2.62 4.61 -13.26
N MET A 70 3.60 3.90 -12.73
CA MET A 70 3.77 3.65 -11.30
C MET A 70 5.22 3.95 -10.94
N HIS A 71 5.41 4.92 -10.06
CA HIS A 71 6.71 5.15 -9.43
C HIS A 71 6.70 4.63 -8.00
N TYR A 72 7.87 4.51 -7.40
CA TYR A 72 8.02 4.07 -6.01
C TYR A 72 9.35 4.55 -5.45
N GLN A 73 9.43 4.84 -4.15
CA GLN A 73 10.71 5.07 -3.51
C GLN A 73 11.60 3.82 -3.66
N PHE A 74 12.84 4.02 -4.08
CA PHE A 74 13.76 2.98 -4.52
C PHE A 74 15.18 3.26 -4.06
N ASN A 75 15.84 2.22 -3.52
CA ASN A 75 17.28 2.21 -3.29
C ASN A 75 17.87 0.95 -3.96
N PRO A 76 18.35 1.05 -5.20
CA PRO A 76 18.86 -0.10 -5.94
C PRO A 76 20.09 -0.69 -5.25
N ASN A 77 20.26 -2.00 -5.42
CA ASN A 77 21.41 -2.76 -4.91
C ASN A 77 21.59 -2.72 -3.37
N HIS A 78 20.61 -2.21 -2.63
CA HIS A 78 20.57 -2.22 -1.16
C HIS A 78 19.26 -2.83 -0.68
N VAL A 79 19.23 -3.39 0.52
CA VAL A 79 18.02 -3.95 1.14
C VAL A 79 17.48 -3.10 2.28
N ASN A 80 17.97 -1.87 2.41
CA ASN A 80 17.57 -0.90 3.43
C ASN A 80 17.27 0.45 2.78
N TRP A 81 16.51 1.26 3.51
CA TRP A 81 16.27 2.66 3.17
C TRP A 81 17.58 3.47 3.19
N GLY A 82 17.77 4.33 2.19
CA GLY A 82 18.95 5.19 2.05
C GLY A 82 19.06 5.72 0.62
N ASN A 83 19.70 6.88 0.42
CA ASN A 83 19.85 7.53 -0.89
C ASN A 83 18.60 7.44 -1.79
N ILE A 84 17.43 7.71 -1.20
CA ILE A 84 16.15 7.39 -1.84
C ILE A 84 16.00 8.13 -3.16
N SER A 85 15.60 7.37 -4.17
CA SER A 85 15.28 7.80 -5.52
C SER A 85 13.88 7.27 -5.89
N TRP A 86 13.37 7.57 -7.08
CA TRP A 86 12.14 6.96 -7.60
C TRP A 86 12.47 5.87 -8.63
N GLY A 87 11.99 4.65 -8.43
CA GLY A 87 11.90 3.63 -9.47
C GLY A 87 10.63 3.82 -10.31
N HIS A 88 10.57 3.27 -11.53
CA HIS A 88 9.47 3.49 -12.47
C HIS A 88 9.16 2.25 -13.33
N ALA A 89 7.86 1.97 -13.47
CA ALA A 89 7.35 0.99 -14.40
C ALA A 89 6.04 1.47 -15.04
N THR A 90 5.74 0.95 -16.23
CA THR A 90 4.52 1.27 -16.98
C THR A 90 3.64 0.05 -17.20
N SER A 91 2.35 0.29 -17.45
CA SER A 91 1.38 -0.76 -17.78
C SER A 91 0.33 -0.23 -18.76
N SER A 92 -0.18 -1.08 -19.65
CA SER A 92 -1.34 -0.73 -20.49
C SER A 92 -2.69 -1.14 -19.87
N ASP A 93 -2.67 -2.00 -18.86
CA ASP A 93 -3.84 -2.69 -18.32
C ASP A 93 -3.95 -2.72 -16.78
N LEU A 94 -3.04 -2.04 -16.05
CA LEU A 94 -2.87 -2.11 -14.58
C LEU A 94 -2.62 -3.52 -14.03
N ILE A 95 -2.42 -4.52 -14.90
CA ILE A 95 -2.22 -5.91 -14.51
C ILE A 95 -0.76 -6.26 -14.73
N THR A 96 -0.27 -6.20 -15.98
CA THR A 96 1.11 -6.52 -16.31
C THR A 96 1.94 -5.25 -16.45
N TRP A 97 3.15 -5.29 -15.89
CA TRP A 97 4.05 -4.15 -15.77
C TRP A 97 5.38 -4.43 -16.45
N THR A 98 5.96 -3.37 -17.00
CA THR A 98 7.29 -3.36 -17.62
C THR A 98 8.12 -2.28 -16.95
N ASP A 99 9.29 -2.65 -16.43
CA ASP A 99 10.27 -1.71 -15.89
C ASP A 99 10.72 -0.75 -16.99
N VAL A 100 10.71 0.55 -16.71
CA VAL A 100 11.19 1.55 -17.68
C VAL A 100 12.71 1.59 -17.61
N ASP A 101 13.37 1.43 -18.76
CA ASP A 101 14.82 1.58 -18.87
C ASP A 101 15.18 3.07 -19.03
N HIS A 102 15.72 3.65 -17.96
CA HIS A 102 16.12 5.05 -17.91
C HIS A 102 17.53 5.30 -18.44
N ASN A 103 18.32 4.26 -18.76
CA ASN A 103 19.62 4.41 -19.40
C ASN A 103 19.81 3.44 -20.60
N PRO A 104 18.99 3.55 -21.67
CA PRO A 104 18.99 2.60 -22.79
C PRO A 104 20.30 2.51 -23.59
N GLY A 105 21.30 3.34 -23.26
CA GLY A 105 22.63 3.34 -23.86
C GLY A 105 23.63 2.33 -23.27
N ASN A 106 23.36 1.73 -22.11
CA ASN A 106 24.32 0.82 -21.42
C ASN A 106 24.13 -0.68 -21.73
N ALA A 107 23.13 -1.03 -22.55
CA ALA A 107 22.77 -2.39 -22.93
C ALA A 107 22.27 -3.31 -21.80
N LEU A 108 21.85 -2.74 -20.67
CA LEU A 108 21.10 -3.44 -19.62
C LEU A 108 19.59 -3.34 -19.89
N ALA A 109 18.82 -4.28 -19.39
CA ALA A 109 17.36 -4.19 -19.39
C ALA A 109 16.89 -3.37 -18.17
N GLY A 110 15.72 -2.71 -18.27
CA GLY A 110 15.21 -1.84 -17.20
C GLY A 110 15.07 -2.49 -15.81
N TRP A 111 14.90 -3.82 -15.73
CA TRP A 111 14.84 -4.53 -14.45
C TRP A 111 16.21 -4.75 -13.79
N GLN A 112 17.31 -4.52 -14.49
CA GLN A 112 18.65 -4.80 -13.99
C GLN A 112 19.16 -3.67 -13.11
N ASP A 113 19.82 -4.03 -12.00
CA ASP A 113 20.50 -3.10 -11.09
C ASP A 113 19.66 -1.86 -10.74
N GLY A 114 20.08 -0.68 -11.21
CA GLY A 114 19.41 0.60 -10.99
C GLY A 114 18.71 1.18 -12.22
N GLU A 115 18.56 0.41 -13.31
CA GLU A 115 18.06 0.94 -14.59
C GLU A 115 16.61 1.44 -14.55
N ALA A 116 15.81 0.91 -13.61
CA ALA A 116 14.46 1.40 -13.34
C ALA A 116 14.41 2.75 -12.61
N MET A 117 15.55 3.32 -12.20
CA MET A 117 15.59 4.60 -11.47
C MET A 117 15.31 5.77 -12.41
N SER A 118 14.20 6.46 -12.16
CA SER A 118 13.68 7.60 -12.92
C SER A 118 14.22 8.95 -12.45
N ILE A 119 14.02 9.27 -11.16
CA ILE A 119 14.41 10.54 -10.52
C ILE A 119 15.34 10.20 -9.36
N GLY A 120 16.60 10.65 -9.47
CA GLY A 120 17.65 10.39 -8.48
C GLY A 120 18.10 11.64 -7.74
N THR A 121 18.94 11.46 -6.72
CA THR A 121 19.55 12.55 -5.95
C THR A 121 20.62 13.29 -6.77
N THR A 122 20.86 14.57 -6.49
CA THR A 122 21.99 15.30 -7.10
C THR A 122 23.33 14.67 -6.69
N ASN A 123 24.16 14.33 -7.67
CA ASN A 123 25.43 13.66 -7.44
C ASN A 123 26.48 14.59 -6.79
N LEU A 124 26.92 14.22 -5.58
CA LEU A 124 27.88 14.97 -4.76
C LEU A 124 29.34 14.91 -5.25
N THR A 125 29.66 14.06 -6.23
CA THR A 125 31.06 13.78 -6.67
C THR A 125 31.63 14.80 -7.68
N SER A 126 30.91 15.89 -7.98
CA SER A 126 31.40 16.97 -8.83
C SER A 126 31.79 18.20 -8.02
N ASP A 127 32.97 18.76 -8.28
CA ASP A 127 33.55 19.92 -7.59
C ASP A 127 32.77 21.24 -7.82
N HIS A 128 31.66 21.17 -8.55
CA HIS A 128 30.76 22.27 -8.88
C HIS A 128 29.30 21.83 -8.64
N HIS A 129 28.74 22.26 -7.51
CA HIS A 129 27.33 22.06 -7.17
C HIS A 129 26.46 23.08 -7.93
N ASP A 130 26.07 22.72 -9.14
CA ASP A 130 25.01 23.37 -9.90
C ASP A 130 24.11 22.25 -10.45
N PRO A 131 22.86 22.08 -9.97
CA PRO A 131 22.08 22.98 -9.10
C PRO A 131 22.44 22.93 -7.59
N PRO A 132 21.90 23.86 -6.75
CA PRO A 132 22.07 23.84 -5.29
C PRO A 132 21.75 22.48 -4.66
N MET A 133 22.38 22.18 -3.51
CA MET A 133 22.22 20.92 -2.77
C MET A 133 20.84 20.77 -2.08
N TYR A 134 19.73 20.90 -2.81
CA TYR A 134 18.38 20.87 -2.25
C TYR A 134 17.79 19.45 -2.10
N ASN A 135 18.31 18.46 -2.83
CA ASN A 135 17.78 17.09 -2.90
C ASN A 135 18.83 15.96 -2.72
N HIS A 136 20.08 16.30 -2.38
CA HIS A 136 21.21 15.36 -2.38
C HIS A 136 21.14 14.22 -1.34
N LEU A 137 20.19 14.27 -0.39
CA LEU A 137 20.00 13.21 0.62
C LEU A 137 18.71 12.41 0.42
N GLY A 138 17.92 12.73 -0.60
CA GLY A 138 16.74 11.93 -0.96
C GLY A 138 15.71 12.66 -1.81
N ILE A 139 15.06 11.87 -2.67
CA ILE A 139 13.87 12.21 -3.44
C ILE A 139 12.69 11.48 -2.78
N PHE A 140 12.02 12.14 -1.85
CA PHE A 140 10.91 11.58 -1.08
C PHE A 140 9.63 11.53 -1.93
N SER A 141 8.55 11.02 -1.34
CA SER A 141 7.30 10.75 -2.04
C SER A 141 6.67 12.00 -2.62
N GLY A 142 5.78 11.79 -3.58
CA GLY A 142 5.12 12.84 -4.34
C GLY A 142 4.12 12.27 -5.33
N THR A 143 3.53 13.15 -6.11
CA THR A 143 2.55 12.80 -7.15
C THR A 143 2.97 13.34 -8.51
N ALA A 144 2.39 12.82 -9.59
CA ALA A 144 2.57 13.37 -10.92
C ALA A 144 1.22 13.53 -11.62
N GLN A 145 1.19 14.40 -12.62
CA GLN A 145 0.04 14.64 -13.47
C GLN A 145 0.49 14.65 -14.94
N PRO A 146 -0.34 14.18 -15.88
CA PRO A 146 -0.03 14.19 -17.32
C PRO A 146 -0.26 15.58 -17.93
N VAL A 147 0.44 16.57 -17.39
CA VAL A 147 0.41 17.96 -17.85
C VAL A 147 1.82 18.56 -17.87
N ASN A 148 2.02 19.59 -18.68
CA ASN A 148 3.20 20.43 -18.61
C ASN A 148 3.12 21.45 -17.45
N ILE A 149 4.15 22.27 -17.29
CA ILE A 149 4.26 23.27 -16.20
C ILE A 149 3.17 24.36 -16.25
N SER A 150 2.49 24.52 -17.38
CA SER A 150 1.35 25.42 -17.59
C SER A 150 0.01 24.68 -17.60
N GLY A 151 -0.04 23.44 -17.08
CA GLY A 151 -1.26 22.66 -16.89
C GLY A 151 -1.88 22.11 -18.18
N GLU A 152 -1.17 22.17 -19.31
CA GLU A 152 -1.66 21.68 -20.59
C GLU A 152 -1.33 20.18 -20.77
N VAL A 153 -2.27 19.42 -21.33
CA VAL A 153 -2.08 18.01 -21.67
C VAL A 153 -1.44 17.92 -23.07
N ASP A 154 -0.11 17.85 -23.14
CA ASP A 154 0.66 17.82 -24.39
C ASP A 154 1.58 16.59 -24.55
N GLY A 155 1.46 15.61 -23.64
CA GLY A 155 2.34 14.45 -23.54
C GLY A 155 3.48 14.64 -22.51
N THR A 156 3.57 15.83 -21.91
CA THR A 156 4.45 16.05 -20.76
C THR A 156 3.85 15.45 -19.50
N ILE A 157 4.72 14.88 -18.67
CA ILE A 157 4.41 14.42 -17.31
C ILE A 157 5.13 15.36 -16.35
N LEU A 158 4.42 15.91 -15.37
CA LEU A 158 4.99 16.74 -14.32
C LEU A 158 4.91 16.04 -12.96
N ALA A 159 6.05 15.75 -12.35
CA ALA A 159 6.16 15.26 -10.99
C ALA A 159 6.32 16.43 -10.01
N PHE A 160 5.66 16.32 -8.86
CA PHE A 160 5.81 17.19 -7.70
C PHE A 160 6.19 16.32 -6.49
N TYR A 161 7.36 16.56 -5.92
CA TYR A 161 7.96 15.68 -4.91
C TYR A 161 8.66 16.45 -3.80
N THR A 162 8.93 15.77 -2.68
CA THR A 162 9.74 16.32 -1.61
C THR A 162 11.23 16.07 -1.86
N SER A 163 12.01 17.15 -1.90
CA SER A 163 13.48 17.13 -1.98
C SER A 163 14.12 17.30 -0.61
N VAL A 164 15.05 16.40 -0.28
CA VAL A 164 15.69 16.34 1.05
C VAL A 164 17.17 16.72 1.00
N SER A 165 17.54 17.68 1.85
CA SER A 165 18.92 18.20 1.94
C SER A 165 19.58 18.00 3.31
N LYS A 166 18.84 17.54 4.32
CA LYS A 166 19.38 17.25 5.67
C LYS A 166 18.73 16.00 6.23
N LEU A 167 19.51 15.21 6.96
CA LEU A 167 19.07 14.03 7.69
C LEU A 167 19.76 13.96 9.07
N PRO A 168 19.17 13.28 10.07
CA PRO A 168 17.89 12.56 10.00
C PRO A 168 16.66 13.49 10.06
N THR A 169 15.53 13.02 9.53
CA THR A 169 14.21 13.63 9.71
C THR A 169 13.28 12.65 10.45
N SER A 170 12.54 13.13 11.45
CA SER A 170 11.61 12.30 12.23
C SER A 170 10.64 13.17 13.02
N TYR A 171 9.38 12.72 13.14
CA TYR A 171 8.39 13.36 14.00
C TYR A 171 8.78 13.37 15.49
N THR A 172 9.76 12.58 15.91
CA THR A 172 10.26 12.53 17.29
C THR A 172 11.40 13.52 17.56
N LEU A 173 12.14 13.94 16.53
CA LEU A 173 13.31 14.81 16.64
C LEU A 173 12.95 16.28 16.38
N PRO A 174 13.73 17.26 16.88
CA PRO A 174 13.58 18.65 16.45
C PRO A 174 13.68 18.76 14.93
N TYR A 175 12.74 19.46 14.30
CA TYR A 175 12.79 19.68 12.86
C TYR A 175 13.96 20.59 12.51
N LEU A 176 14.81 20.15 11.59
CA LEU A 176 15.92 20.96 11.10
C LEU A 176 15.40 21.82 9.94
N HIS A 177 15.46 23.14 10.09
CA HIS A 177 14.95 24.04 9.06
C HIS A 177 15.66 23.83 7.72
N GLY A 178 14.89 23.68 6.64
CA GLY A 178 15.38 23.40 5.30
C GLY A 178 15.67 21.92 5.00
N THR A 179 15.31 20.98 5.90
CA THR A 179 15.41 19.54 5.61
C THR A 179 14.56 19.14 4.41
N GLU A 180 13.27 19.47 4.45
CA GLU A 180 12.29 19.11 3.42
C GLU A 180 11.89 20.38 2.64
N SER A 181 11.97 20.28 1.32
CA SER A 181 11.53 21.29 0.34
C SER A 181 10.71 20.60 -0.75
N GLN A 182 9.95 21.35 -1.56
CA GLN A 182 9.06 20.77 -2.58
C GLN A 182 9.50 21.22 -3.96
N SER A 183 9.66 20.27 -4.87
CA SER A 183 10.36 20.44 -6.15
C SER A 183 9.62 19.78 -7.30
N LEU A 184 9.90 20.24 -8.52
CA LEU A 184 9.28 19.74 -9.75
C LEU A 184 10.31 19.04 -10.64
N ALA A 185 9.87 17.99 -11.32
CA ALA A 185 10.61 17.40 -12.45
C ALA A 185 9.61 17.06 -13.54
N TYR A 186 10.03 17.06 -14.81
CA TYR A 186 9.15 16.75 -15.92
C TYR A 186 9.80 15.81 -16.94
N SER A 187 8.95 15.07 -17.63
CA SER A 187 9.33 14.20 -18.75
C SER A 187 8.51 14.57 -19.98
N THR A 188 9.16 14.67 -21.14
CA THR A 188 8.52 15.02 -22.42
C THR A 188 8.56 13.86 -23.43
N ASP A 189 8.92 12.66 -22.98
CA ASP A 189 9.13 11.47 -23.81
C ASP A 189 8.39 10.25 -23.28
N GLY A 190 7.23 10.47 -22.66
CA GLY A 190 6.40 9.39 -22.11
C GLY A 190 6.98 8.78 -20.83
N GLY A 191 7.71 9.55 -20.03
CA GLY A 191 8.25 9.12 -18.74
C GLY A 191 9.59 8.38 -18.81
N VAL A 192 10.28 8.39 -19.96
CA VAL A 192 11.55 7.67 -20.15
C VAL A 192 12.74 8.49 -19.63
N THR A 193 12.76 9.80 -19.85
CA THR A 193 13.77 10.69 -19.26
C THR A 193 13.12 11.81 -18.47
N TRP A 194 13.80 12.23 -17.40
CA TRP A 194 13.30 13.24 -16.47
C TRP A 194 14.29 14.39 -16.35
N GLN A 195 13.76 15.61 -16.38
CA GLN A 195 14.50 16.84 -16.17
C GLN A 195 13.95 17.55 -14.94
N GLU A 196 14.84 17.87 -14.00
CA GLU A 196 14.50 18.72 -12.86
C GLU A 196 14.19 20.16 -13.32
N TYR A 197 13.22 20.80 -12.69
CA TYR A 197 12.92 22.21 -12.94
C TYR A 197 14.08 23.08 -12.45
N ALA A 198 14.54 23.99 -13.33
CA ALA A 198 15.78 24.74 -13.12
C ALA A 198 15.76 25.65 -11.86
N ASP A 199 14.58 26.18 -11.49
CA ASP A 199 14.43 27.06 -10.32
C ASP A 199 13.93 26.32 -9.07
N ASN A 200 14.13 25.00 -8.99
CA ASN A 200 13.82 24.25 -7.78
C ASN A 200 14.61 24.76 -6.54
N PRO A 201 14.06 24.60 -5.33
CA PRO A 201 12.71 24.11 -5.02
C PRO A 201 11.62 25.18 -5.21
N VAL A 202 10.43 24.79 -5.70
CA VAL A 202 9.28 25.70 -5.87
C VAL A 202 8.60 26.09 -4.55
N ILE A 203 8.76 25.28 -3.49
CA ILE A 203 8.42 25.67 -2.12
C ILE A 203 9.57 25.28 -1.18
N SER A 204 10.30 26.27 -0.68
CA SER A 204 11.58 26.06 0.00
C SER A 204 11.48 25.76 1.50
N SER A 205 10.36 26.07 2.14
CA SER A 205 10.20 25.96 3.60
C SER A 205 8.74 25.75 4.01
N PRO A 206 8.48 25.11 5.17
CA PRO A 206 7.16 25.07 5.77
C PRO A 206 6.59 26.48 6.05
N PRO A 207 5.28 26.60 6.32
CA PRO A 207 4.68 27.88 6.66
C PRO A 207 5.37 28.60 7.84
N ASP A 208 5.50 29.92 7.74
CA ASP A 208 6.20 30.73 8.74
C ASP A 208 5.63 30.53 10.15
N GLY A 209 6.54 30.37 11.12
CA GLY A 209 6.19 30.19 12.53
C GLY A 209 5.72 28.77 12.91
N TRP A 210 5.63 27.84 11.96
CA TRP A 210 5.28 26.46 12.26
C TRP A 210 6.46 25.67 12.81
N ASN A 211 6.31 25.11 14.01
CA ASN A 211 7.24 24.14 14.58
C ASN A 211 6.85 22.73 14.16
N VAL A 212 7.17 22.37 12.92
CA VAL A 212 6.65 21.16 12.28
C VAL A 212 7.26 19.85 12.84
N THR A 213 6.53 18.74 12.71
CA THR A 213 7.05 17.38 12.90
C THR A 213 7.65 16.78 11.64
N GLY A 214 7.22 17.28 10.48
CA GLY A 214 7.60 16.90 9.13
C GLY A 214 6.79 17.74 8.14
N TRP A 215 7.21 17.83 6.90
CA TRP A 215 6.55 18.62 5.86
C TRP A 215 6.90 18.08 4.47
N ARG A 216 6.14 17.09 4.01
CA ARG A 216 6.51 16.26 2.86
C ARG A 216 5.31 15.68 2.12
N ASP A 217 5.59 14.93 1.06
CA ASP A 217 4.69 14.09 0.28
C ASP A 217 3.56 14.87 -0.41
N PRO A 218 3.88 15.83 -1.32
CA PRO A 218 2.88 16.62 -2.01
C PRO A 218 1.99 15.74 -2.88
N PHE A 219 0.69 15.74 -2.55
CA PHE A 219 -0.37 15.16 -3.36
C PHE A 219 -1.13 16.28 -4.04
N TYR A 220 -1.04 16.40 -5.37
CA TYR A 220 -1.69 17.47 -6.11
C TYR A 220 -2.59 16.99 -7.24
N LEU A 221 -3.72 17.69 -7.43
CA LEU A 221 -4.69 17.45 -8.50
C LEU A 221 -5.60 18.67 -8.73
N LEU A 222 -6.41 18.64 -9.79
CA LEU A 222 -7.49 19.60 -10.02
C LEU A 222 -8.70 19.29 -9.12
N LEU A 223 -9.28 20.32 -8.48
CA LEU A 223 -10.56 20.22 -7.74
C LEU A 223 -11.52 21.33 -8.17
N PRO A 224 -12.28 21.17 -9.27
CA PRO A 224 -13.21 22.19 -9.75
C PRO A 224 -14.30 22.60 -8.73
N GLN A 225 -14.68 21.67 -7.85
CA GLN A 225 -15.63 21.96 -6.77
C GLN A 225 -15.02 22.94 -5.75
N LEU A 226 -13.70 22.86 -5.53
CA LEU A 226 -13.00 23.75 -4.64
C LEU A 226 -12.71 25.12 -5.28
N ASP A 227 -12.45 25.15 -6.60
CA ASP A 227 -12.39 26.40 -7.37
C ASP A 227 -13.67 27.21 -7.19
N THR A 228 -14.82 26.55 -7.33
CA THR A 228 -16.15 27.15 -7.15
C THR A 228 -16.35 27.69 -5.73
N LEU A 229 -15.92 26.94 -4.71
CA LEU A 229 -16.05 27.35 -3.31
C LEU A 229 -15.15 28.56 -2.99
N LEU A 230 -13.98 28.63 -3.60
CA LEU A 230 -12.98 29.67 -3.37
C LEU A 230 -13.06 30.85 -4.36
N ASP A 231 -14.11 30.89 -5.18
CA ASP A 231 -14.36 31.93 -6.19
C ASP A 231 -13.13 32.18 -7.09
N LYS A 232 -12.52 31.09 -7.57
CA LYS A 232 -11.36 31.17 -8.47
C LYS A 232 -11.80 31.60 -9.86
N SER A 233 -11.05 32.53 -10.46
CA SER A 233 -11.31 33.05 -11.81
C SER A 233 -10.83 32.14 -12.94
N GLU A 234 -9.99 31.15 -12.62
CA GLU A 234 -9.47 30.14 -13.52
C GLU A 234 -9.34 28.79 -12.78
N PRO A 235 -9.10 27.66 -13.47
CA PRO A 235 -8.85 26.38 -12.80
C PRO A 235 -7.60 26.42 -11.93
N HIS A 236 -7.62 25.80 -10.75
CA HIS A 236 -6.43 25.63 -9.91
C HIS A 236 -6.11 24.15 -9.65
N TYR A 237 -4.83 23.88 -9.49
CA TYR A 237 -4.35 22.68 -8.81
C TYR A 237 -4.25 22.95 -7.32
N TYR A 238 -4.56 21.94 -6.53
CA TYR A 238 -4.45 21.96 -5.08
C TYR A 238 -3.49 20.88 -4.63
N ALA A 239 -2.54 21.24 -3.77
CA ALA A 239 -1.58 20.31 -3.19
C ALA A 239 -1.79 20.21 -1.69
N ILE A 240 -1.89 18.98 -1.19
CA ILE A 240 -1.92 18.67 0.24
C ILE A 240 -0.63 17.96 0.63
N LEU A 241 -0.06 18.30 1.78
CA LEU A 241 1.16 17.69 2.30
C LEU A 241 0.89 16.96 3.62
N GLY A 242 1.72 15.95 3.93
CA GLY A 242 1.81 15.35 5.26
C GLY A 242 2.61 16.22 6.21
N SER A 243 2.07 16.49 7.41
CA SER A 243 2.74 17.30 8.42
C SER A 243 2.17 17.09 9.83
N GLY A 244 2.66 17.89 10.76
CA GLY A 244 2.18 18.04 12.14
C GLY A 244 2.88 19.19 12.84
N ILE A 245 2.38 19.56 14.02
CA ILE A 245 2.95 20.60 14.86
C ILE A 245 3.33 20.00 16.21
N LYS A 246 4.58 20.20 16.61
CA LYS A 246 5.12 19.70 17.87
C LYS A 246 4.23 20.12 19.05
N GLY A 247 3.76 19.12 19.80
CA GLY A 247 2.91 19.31 20.97
C GLY A 247 1.43 19.62 20.67
N ALA A 248 1.02 19.76 19.41
CA ALA A 248 -0.37 20.05 19.03
C ALA A 248 -1.05 18.88 18.30
N GLY A 249 -0.35 18.20 17.40
CA GLY A 249 -0.89 17.08 16.60
C GLY A 249 -0.63 17.23 15.10
N PRO A 250 -1.11 16.29 14.29
CA PRO A 250 -0.80 16.24 12.86
C PRO A 250 -1.57 17.32 12.08
N ARG A 251 -1.08 17.65 10.88
CA ARG A 251 -1.62 18.72 10.03
C ARG A 251 -1.64 18.28 8.58
N MET A 252 -2.62 18.78 7.83
CA MET A 252 -2.64 18.71 6.38
C MET A 252 -2.54 20.12 5.79
N PRO A 253 -1.33 20.63 5.47
CA PRO A 253 -1.14 21.95 4.86
C PRO A 253 -1.63 21.94 3.41
N LEU A 254 -2.50 22.89 3.06
CA LEU A 254 -3.08 23.01 1.72
C LEU A 254 -2.46 24.19 0.97
N TYR A 255 -2.10 23.93 -0.28
CA TYR A 255 -1.60 24.92 -1.23
C TYR A 255 -2.45 24.93 -2.50
N SER A 256 -2.43 26.04 -3.23
CA SER A 256 -3.01 26.12 -4.57
C SER A 256 -2.08 26.83 -5.54
N ALA A 257 -2.05 26.38 -6.79
CA ALA A 257 -1.42 27.07 -7.92
C ALA A 257 -2.44 27.26 -9.05
N PRO A 258 -2.42 28.40 -9.76
CA PRO A 258 -3.18 28.53 -11.00
C PRO A 258 -2.78 27.44 -11.99
N ALA A 259 -3.74 26.84 -12.70
CA ALA A 259 -3.42 25.79 -13.67
C ALA A 259 -2.46 26.27 -14.77
N SER A 260 -2.47 27.57 -15.11
CA SER A 260 -1.56 28.16 -16.09
C SER A 260 -0.10 28.30 -15.62
N ASP A 261 0.17 28.15 -14.32
CA ASP A 261 1.50 28.32 -13.72
C ASP A 261 1.67 27.46 -12.47
N LEU A 262 2.12 26.20 -12.68
CA LEU A 262 2.34 25.23 -11.61
C LEU A 262 3.64 25.46 -10.84
N THR A 263 4.35 26.58 -11.09
CA THR A 263 5.49 27.01 -10.26
C THR A 263 5.07 27.90 -9.09
N ASN A 264 3.87 28.49 -9.14
CA ASN A 264 3.43 29.52 -8.22
C ASN A 264 2.41 29.01 -7.18
N TRP A 265 2.93 28.34 -6.14
CA TRP A 265 2.12 27.76 -5.08
C TRP A 265 1.86 28.73 -3.92
N THR A 266 0.58 28.94 -3.60
CA THR A 266 0.14 29.77 -2.47
C THR A 266 -0.40 28.90 -1.33
N PHE A 267 0.11 29.10 -0.11
CA PHE A 267 -0.40 28.44 1.08
C PHE A 267 -1.79 28.99 1.47
N LEU A 268 -2.77 28.10 1.65
CA LEU A 268 -4.15 28.44 1.99
C LEU A 268 -4.50 28.22 3.47
N GLY A 269 -3.59 27.64 4.24
CA GLY A 269 -3.82 27.21 5.63
C GLY A 269 -3.79 25.69 5.78
N ALA A 270 -3.97 25.23 7.01
CA ALA A 270 -4.17 23.81 7.26
C ALA A 270 -5.61 23.42 6.90
N LEU A 271 -5.77 22.52 5.93
CA LEU A 271 -7.07 21.92 5.61
C LEU A 271 -7.62 21.21 6.83
N TRP A 272 -6.78 20.47 7.56
CA TRP A 272 -7.19 19.71 8.73
C TRP A 272 -6.15 19.76 9.85
N GLU A 273 -6.65 19.82 11.09
CA GLU A 273 -5.89 20.14 12.30
C GLU A 273 -6.37 19.33 13.53
N PRO A 274 -6.42 18.00 13.47
CA PRO A 274 -6.84 17.20 14.62
C PRO A 274 -5.84 17.36 15.78
N ALA A 275 -6.34 17.11 17.00
CA ALA A 275 -5.50 17.11 18.19
C ALA A 275 -4.57 15.88 18.20
N ALA A 276 -3.41 16.00 18.82
CA ALA A 276 -2.47 14.90 19.02
C ALA A 276 -3.16 13.67 19.64
N ASN A 277 -2.96 12.50 19.04
CA ASN A 277 -3.51 11.21 19.45
C ASN A 277 -5.04 11.18 19.60
N SER A 278 -5.75 12.08 18.91
CA SER A 278 -7.20 12.04 18.84
C SER A 278 -7.69 10.97 17.84
N THR A 279 -8.98 10.67 17.91
CA THR A 279 -9.68 9.69 17.08
C THR A 279 -11.06 10.23 16.72
N LEU A 280 -11.68 9.72 15.64
CA LEU A 280 -13.05 10.06 15.29
C LEU A 280 -14.00 9.07 15.95
N GLY A 281 -14.57 9.46 17.10
CA GLY A 281 -15.44 8.55 17.84
C GLY A 281 -14.63 7.45 18.55
N SER A 282 -14.78 6.20 18.13
CA SER A 282 -14.06 5.06 18.73
C SER A 282 -12.69 4.86 18.09
N LEU A 283 -11.68 4.70 18.96
CA LEU A 283 -10.31 4.34 18.58
C LEU A 283 -10.24 2.95 17.93
N GLU A 284 -11.02 2.00 18.44
CA GLU A 284 -11.11 0.65 17.91
C GLU A 284 -11.70 0.63 16.50
N GLU A 285 -12.68 1.50 16.21
CA GLU A 285 -13.36 1.56 14.92
C GLU A 285 -12.64 2.42 13.88
N THR A 286 -12.01 3.52 14.30
CA THR A 286 -11.48 4.54 13.37
C THR A 286 -9.98 4.78 13.43
N GLY A 287 -9.28 4.17 14.40
CA GLY A 287 -7.83 4.34 14.57
C GLY A 287 -7.44 5.67 15.22
N SER A 288 -6.13 5.89 15.34
CA SER A 288 -5.55 7.07 15.98
C SER A 288 -4.91 8.00 14.96
N TYR A 289 -5.17 9.29 15.06
CA TYR A 289 -4.52 10.30 14.22
C TYR A 289 -3.05 10.52 14.57
N GLY A 290 -2.57 9.99 15.70
CA GLY A 290 -1.15 10.09 16.04
C GLY A 290 -0.66 11.53 16.20
N LEU A 291 0.57 11.77 15.78
CA LEU A 291 1.32 13.01 16.01
C LEU A 291 1.79 13.68 14.71
N ASN A 292 1.94 12.91 13.63
CA ASN A 292 2.37 13.38 12.32
C ASN A 292 1.62 12.62 11.21
N PHE A 293 1.25 13.32 10.14
CA PHE A 293 0.74 12.67 8.92
C PHE A 293 1.83 12.53 7.86
N GLU A 294 1.78 11.43 7.13
CA GLU A 294 2.61 11.11 5.96
C GLU A 294 1.69 10.79 4.77
N VAL A 295 2.16 11.04 3.55
CA VAL A 295 1.47 10.69 2.29
C VAL A 295 -0.02 11.09 2.32
N SER A 296 -0.29 12.34 2.71
CA SER A 296 -1.66 12.84 2.80
C SER A 296 -2.26 13.02 1.41
N ASN A 297 -3.47 12.52 1.20
CA ASN A 297 -4.24 12.67 -0.03
C ASN A 297 -5.48 13.51 0.28
N PHE A 298 -5.93 14.34 -0.67
CA PHE A 298 -7.20 15.06 -0.57
C PHE A 298 -7.90 15.06 -1.92
N PHE A 299 -9.07 14.43 -1.97
CA PHE A 299 -9.76 14.18 -3.23
C PHE A 299 -11.27 14.14 -3.08
N ALA A 300 -11.98 14.17 -4.21
CA ALA A 300 -13.43 13.96 -4.26
C ALA A 300 -13.79 12.62 -4.93
N ILE A 301 -14.86 12.00 -4.46
CA ILE A 301 -15.58 10.92 -5.17
C ILE A 301 -17.03 11.40 -5.30
N GLY A 302 -17.46 11.69 -6.52
CA GLY A 302 -18.73 12.37 -6.75
C GLY A 302 -18.75 13.76 -6.13
N ASP A 303 -19.69 14.00 -5.22
CA ASP A 303 -19.90 15.26 -4.51
C ASP A 303 -19.30 15.28 -3.09
N ARG A 304 -18.58 14.22 -2.68
CA ARG A 304 -18.05 14.04 -1.33
C ARG A 304 -16.54 14.14 -1.30
N TYR A 305 -16.03 14.78 -0.26
CA TYR A 305 -14.59 14.95 -0.03
C TYR A 305 -14.04 13.89 0.90
N PHE A 306 -12.86 13.40 0.56
CA PHE A 306 -12.12 12.41 1.32
C PHE A 306 -10.67 12.85 1.52
N VAL A 307 -10.12 12.45 2.65
CA VAL A 307 -8.68 12.42 2.88
C VAL A 307 -8.24 11.00 3.19
N SER A 308 -7.01 10.65 2.82
CA SER A 308 -6.33 9.44 3.28
C SER A 308 -4.89 9.75 3.65
N MET A 309 -4.31 9.03 4.61
CA MET A 309 -3.00 9.37 5.15
C MET A 309 -2.39 8.21 5.91
N GLY A 310 -1.06 8.23 6.01
CA GLY A 310 -0.35 7.57 7.09
C GLY A 310 -0.35 8.45 8.35
N ALA A 311 -0.48 7.85 9.54
CA ALA A 311 -0.38 8.54 10.83
C ALA A 311 0.66 7.87 11.73
N GLU A 312 1.66 8.64 12.15
CA GLU A 312 2.78 8.20 13.00
C GLU A 312 2.55 8.55 14.47
N GLY A 313 3.01 7.70 15.39
CA GLY A 313 2.99 8.00 16.83
C GLY A 313 1.64 7.73 17.51
N GLY A 314 0.72 7.06 16.81
CA GLY A 314 -0.61 6.67 17.27
C GLY A 314 -0.74 5.18 17.61
N GLU A 315 0.38 4.46 17.75
CA GLU A 315 0.43 3.02 18.00
C GLU A 315 -0.22 2.67 19.34
N VAL A 316 -0.97 1.56 19.37
CA VAL A 316 -1.69 1.05 20.54
C VAL A 316 -1.49 -0.46 20.69
N SER A 317 -1.90 -1.04 21.82
CA SER A 317 -1.60 -2.45 22.12
C SER A 317 -2.20 -3.46 21.13
N PHE A 318 -3.29 -3.10 20.44
CA PHE A 318 -3.91 -3.94 19.42
C PHE A 318 -3.52 -3.55 17.98
N HIS A 319 -2.75 -2.48 17.82
CA HIS A 319 -2.24 -1.99 16.54
C HIS A 319 -0.89 -1.28 16.77
N ASP A 320 0.19 -2.07 16.80
CA ASP A 320 1.53 -1.68 17.26
C ASP A 320 2.40 -0.98 16.20
N ARG A 321 1.76 -0.42 15.17
CA ARG A 321 2.39 0.13 13.97
C ARG A 321 1.66 1.38 13.50
N ARG A 322 2.27 2.09 12.56
CA ARG A 322 1.69 3.30 11.97
C ARG A 322 0.31 3.00 11.39
N TRP A 323 -0.59 3.96 11.47
CA TRP A 323 -1.96 3.81 10.99
C TRP A 323 -2.09 4.26 9.54
N SER A 324 -2.76 3.46 8.72
CA SER A 324 -3.24 3.89 7.39
C SER A 324 -4.71 4.21 7.48
N LEU A 325 -5.07 5.47 7.30
CA LEU A 325 -6.41 5.98 7.62
C LEU A 325 -7.08 6.63 6.41
N TRP A 326 -8.40 6.74 6.48
CA TRP A 326 -9.22 7.59 5.63
C TRP A 326 -10.28 8.31 6.45
N ASN A 327 -10.70 9.47 5.94
CA ASN A 327 -11.86 10.19 6.44
C ASN A 327 -12.67 10.75 5.28
N GLU A 328 -13.99 10.70 5.42
CA GLU A 328 -14.91 11.55 4.68
C GLU A 328 -15.17 12.81 5.51
N GLY A 329 -15.29 13.96 4.87
CA GLY A 329 -15.58 15.19 5.59
C GLY A 329 -16.29 16.25 4.74
N GLU A 330 -16.86 17.20 5.46
CA GLU A 330 -17.46 18.41 4.89
C GLU A 330 -16.44 19.55 4.88
N ILE A 331 -16.46 20.36 3.83
CA ILE A 331 -15.60 21.55 3.72
C ILE A 331 -16.36 22.77 4.25
N SER A 332 -15.71 23.55 5.10
CA SER A 332 -16.24 24.83 5.61
C SER A 332 -15.20 25.95 5.48
N THR A 333 -15.66 27.19 5.38
CA THR A 333 -14.78 28.38 5.35
C THR A 333 -14.55 28.90 6.77
N ARG A 334 -13.30 29.18 7.13
CA ARG A 334 -12.94 29.86 8.39
C ARG A 334 -13.04 31.39 8.23
N PRO A 335 -13.17 32.16 9.34
CA PRO A 335 -13.26 33.63 9.28
C PRO A 335 -12.07 34.33 8.62
N ASN A 336 -10.90 33.68 8.56
CA ASN A 336 -9.70 34.20 7.90
C ASN A 336 -9.63 33.87 6.39
N GLY A 337 -10.69 33.27 5.81
CA GLY A 337 -10.76 32.89 4.41
C GLY A 337 -10.15 31.52 4.08
N SER A 338 -9.44 30.88 5.01
CA SER A 338 -8.97 29.49 4.82
C SER A 338 -10.13 28.48 4.88
N ILE A 339 -9.90 27.26 4.41
CA ILE A 339 -10.90 26.18 4.44
C ILE A 339 -10.54 25.08 5.43
N ALA A 340 -11.56 24.50 6.06
CA ALA A 340 -11.45 23.41 7.01
C ALA A 340 -12.16 22.16 6.49
N PHE A 341 -11.51 21.02 6.63
CA PHE A 341 -12.11 19.69 6.50
C PHE A 341 -12.64 19.23 7.85
N ASN A 342 -13.91 18.87 7.89
CA ASN A 342 -14.63 18.48 9.10
C ASN A 342 -15.05 17.01 8.94
N PRO A 343 -14.31 16.05 9.53
CA PRO A 343 -14.60 14.64 9.37
C PRO A 343 -16.02 14.28 9.86
N VAL A 344 -16.76 13.54 9.04
CA VAL A 344 -18.10 13.01 9.37
C VAL A 344 -18.12 11.49 9.44
N SER A 345 -17.13 10.84 8.83
CA SER A 345 -16.88 9.40 8.91
C SER A 345 -15.39 9.11 8.69
N GLY A 346 -14.91 7.95 9.14
CA GLY A 346 -13.53 7.54 8.90
C GLY A 346 -13.21 6.16 9.42
N GLY A 347 -12.04 5.66 9.02
CA GLY A 347 -11.62 4.30 9.34
C GLY A 347 -10.18 4.07 8.95
N ALA A 348 -9.73 2.83 9.14
CA ALA A 348 -8.48 2.40 8.53
C ALA A 348 -8.69 2.14 7.02
N SER A 349 -7.77 2.63 6.19
CA SER A 349 -7.66 2.23 4.78
C SER A 349 -7.09 0.82 4.66
N ASP A 350 -6.29 0.42 5.65
CA ASP A 350 -5.81 -0.94 5.84
C ASP A 350 -5.52 -1.15 7.34
N TRP A 351 -6.01 -2.26 7.89
CA TRP A 351 -5.84 -2.61 9.31
C TRP A 351 -4.53 -3.35 9.62
N GLY A 352 -3.75 -3.65 8.59
CA GLY A 352 -2.55 -4.46 8.69
C GLY A 352 -1.27 -3.62 8.57
N ILE A 353 -0.32 -4.12 7.79
CA ILE A 353 1.00 -3.49 7.58
C ILE A 353 1.02 -2.46 6.44
N LEU A 354 -0.06 -2.33 5.66
CA LEU A 354 -0.03 -1.44 4.51
C LEU A 354 0.09 0.01 4.98
N TYR A 355 1.06 0.74 4.45
CA TYR A 355 1.34 2.13 4.77
C TYR A 355 1.56 2.98 3.51
N ALA A 356 1.83 4.27 3.67
CA ALA A 356 2.12 5.19 2.56
C ALA A 356 1.08 5.12 1.43
N ILE A 357 -0.20 5.12 1.82
CA ILE A 357 -1.30 4.98 0.86
C ILE A 357 -1.41 6.22 -0.03
N THR A 358 -1.45 6.02 -1.33
CA THR A 358 -1.68 7.08 -2.31
C THR A 358 -2.70 6.64 -3.35
N SER A 359 -3.33 7.59 -4.03
CA SER A 359 -4.37 7.32 -5.00
C SER A 359 -4.25 8.19 -6.24
N PHE A 360 -4.89 7.77 -7.33
CA PHE A 360 -4.97 8.57 -8.55
C PHE A 360 -6.33 8.38 -9.22
N ASP A 361 -6.65 9.34 -10.09
CA ASP A 361 -7.84 9.26 -10.93
C ASP A 361 -7.50 8.46 -12.20
N ASP A 362 -8.04 7.25 -12.30
CA ASP A 362 -7.98 6.43 -13.50
C ASP A 362 -9.05 6.93 -14.47
N THR A 363 -8.68 7.92 -15.28
CA THR A 363 -9.58 8.54 -16.26
C THR A 363 -9.95 7.59 -17.40
N LYS A 364 -9.20 6.50 -17.62
CA LYS A 364 -9.55 5.45 -18.60
C LYS A 364 -10.80 4.68 -18.18
N ASN A 365 -10.94 4.40 -16.89
CA ASN A 365 -12.09 3.65 -16.35
C ASN A 365 -13.03 4.49 -15.47
N ASN A 366 -12.79 5.80 -15.34
CA ASN A 366 -13.58 6.73 -14.53
C ASN A 366 -13.76 6.25 -13.09
N ARG A 367 -12.64 6.02 -12.41
CA ARG A 367 -12.59 5.51 -11.03
C ARG A 367 -11.35 6.02 -10.32
N ARG A 368 -11.35 6.01 -8.98
CA ARG A 368 -10.15 6.28 -8.19
C ARG A 368 -9.49 4.96 -7.78
N ILE A 369 -8.19 4.85 -8.02
CA ILE A 369 -7.37 3.69 -7.65
C ILE A 369 -6.40 4.08 -6.54
N GLN A 370 -6.27 3.23 -5.53
CA GLN A 370 -5.35 3.36 -4.42
C GLN A 370 -4.32 2.22 -4.43
N TYR A 371 -3.09 2.56 -4.07
CA TYR A 371 -2.01 1.64 -3.72
C TYR A 371 -1.44 2.04 -2.36
N GLY A 372 -0.79 1.09 -1.70
CA GLY A 372 0.05 1.36 -0.52
C GLY A 372 1.25 0.43 -0.50
N TRP A 373 2.20 0.73 0.37
CA TRP A 373 3.40 -0.07 0.59
C TRP A 373 3.18 -1.10 1.70
N ALA A 374 3.43 -2.37 1.40
CA ALA A 374 3.48 -3.46 2.36
C ALA A 374 4.96 -3.75 2.70
N SER A 375 5.40 -3.31 3.87
CA SER A 375 6.77 -3.59 4.34
C SER A 375 7.02 -5.09 4.52
N GLU A 376 8.29 -5.48 4.59
CA GLU A 376 8.63 -6.81 5.12
C GLU A 376 8.37 -6.85 6.63
N ASP A 377 8.29 -8.05 7.20
CA ASP A 377 8.04 -8.28 8.63
C ASP A 377 8.93 -9.43 9.11
N MET A 378 10.24 -9.21 9.00
CA MET A 378 11.29 -10.22 9.24
C MET A 378 12.28 -9.79 10.33
N ASN A 379 12.03 -8.68 11.06
CA ASN A 379 12.97 -8.10 12.05
C ASN A 379 14.40 -7.91 11.52
N ASN A 380 14.54 -7.50 10.26
CA ASN A 380 15.81 -7.40 9.53
C ASN A 380 16.63 -8.71 9.45
N PHE A 381 16.04 -9.85 9.83
CA PHE A 381 16.66 -11.16 9.69
C PHE A 381 16.47 -11.69 8.26
N GLY A 382 17.52 -12.21 7.64
CA GLY A 382 17.42 -12.84 6.32
C GLY A 382 17.28 -11.88 5.14
N ILE A 383 17.35 -10.56 5.36
CA ILE A 383 17.02 -9.55 4.34
C ILE A 383 18.05 -9.52 3.21
N THR A 384 19.32 -9.78 3.48
CA THR A 384 20.37 -9.86 2.45
C THR A 384 20.26 -11.17 1.66
N GLN A 385 19.87 -12.27 2.31
CA GLN A 385 19.55 -13.53 1.62
C GLN A 385 18.32 -13.37 0.74
N GLN A 386 17.30 -12.61 1.18
CA GLN A 386 16.12 -12.28 0.40
C GLN A 386 16.46 -11.33 -0.77
N GLY A 387 17.34 -10.35 -0.58
CA GLY A 387 17.83 -9.48 -1.65
C GLY A 387 16.81 -8.46 -2.17
N TYR A 388 15.64 -8.35 -1.53
CA TYR A 388 14.64 -7.32 -1.79
C TYR A 388 13.83 -7.05 -0.53
N GLN A 389 13.23 -5.86 -0.45
CA GLN A 389 12.25 -5.49 0.58
C GLN A 389 11.11 -4.66 0.00
N GLY A 390 9.89 -4.96 0.44
CA GLY A 390 8.70 -4.20 0.09
C GLY A 390 8.00 -4.73 -1.16
N ALA A 391 6.70 -4.48 -1.19
CA ALA A 391 5.82 -4.66 -2.34
C ALA A 391 4.65 -3.68 -2.20
N LEU A 392 3.92 -3.42 -3.27
CA LEU A 392 2.68 -2.65 -3.20
C LEU A 392 1.47 -3.59 -3.07
N SER A 393 0.38 -3.06 -2.52
CA SER A 393 -0.92 -3.75 -2.55
C SER A 393 -1.39 -4.02 -3.98
N LEU A 394 -2.41 -4.87 -4.11
CA LEU A 394 -3.27 -4.86 -5.30
C LEU A 394 -3.79 -3.45 -5.59
N ALA A 395 -4.14 -3.19 -6.85
CA ALA A 395 -4.89 -2.00 -7.23
C ALA A 395 -6.24 -2.00 -6.50
N ARG A 396 -6.51 -1.01 -5.65
CA ARG A 396 -7.78 -0.92 -4.91
C ARG A 396 -8.66 0.16 -5.50
N GLU A 397 -9.85 -0.19 -5.95
CA GLU A 397 -10.86 0.79 -6.35
C GLU A 397 -11.52 1.40 -5.11
N LEU A 398 -11.49 2.73 -5.03
CA LEU A 398 -12.18 3.52 -4.01
C LEU A 398 -13.50 4.06 -4.57
N PHE A 399 -14.58 3.90 -3.81
CA PHE A 399 -15.91 4.34 -4.22
C PHE A 399 -16.78 4.65 -3.00
N ILE A 400 -17.97 5.23 -3.21
CA ILE A 400 -18.95 5.39 -2.13
C ILE A 400 -19.71 4.07 -1.99
N LYS A 401 -19.57 3.39 -0.83
CA LYS A 401 -20.29 2.16 -0.54
C LYS A 401 -21.54 2.47 0.26
N GLU A 402 -22.70 2.16 -0.31
CA GLU A 402 -23.99 2.29 0.37
C GLU A 402 -24.63 0.92 0.60
N THR A 403 -25.12 0.71 1.82
CA THR A 403 -25.88 -0.48 2.22
C THR A 403 -27.22 -0.02 2.78
N SER A 404 -28.29 -0.21 2.00
CA SER A 404 -29.67 0.15 2.40
C SER A 404 -30.33 -0.96 3.21
N GLY A 405 -31.34 -0.59 4.00
CA GLY A 405 -32.11 -1.54 4.81
C GLY A 405 -31.45 -1.91 6.13
N VAL A 406 -30.52 -1.08 6.61
CA VAL A 406 -29.81 -1.27 7.88
C VAL A 406 -30.70 -0.83 9.04
N VAL A 407 -30.59 -1.52 10.17
CA VAL A 407 -31.15 -1.14 11.47
C VAL A 407 -30.11 -0.28 12.18
N HIS A 408 -30.49 0.94 12.53
CA HIS A 408 -29.62 1.88 13.24
C HIS A 408 -30.42 2.59 14.34
N ASN A 409 -29.75 2.87 15.46
CA ASN A 409 -30.33 3.58 16.59
C ASN A 409 -30.21 5.10 16.35
N PRO A 410 -31.30 5.85 16.10
CA PRO A 410 -31.23 7.29 15.85
C PRO A 410 -30.66 8.11 17.02
N ALA A 411 -30.59 7.55 18.22
CA ALA A 411 -29.98 8.21 19.37
C ALA A 411 -28.44 8.13 19.36
N ASP A 412 -27.86 7.28 18.51
CA ASP A 412 -26.42 7.19 18.34
C ASP A 412 -25.96 8.25 17.32
N ALA A 413 -25.39 9.33 17.83
CA ALA A 413 -24.81 10.40 17.03
C ALA A 413 -23.28 10.32 16.96
N THR A 414 -22.68 9.23 17.45
CA THR A 414 -21.22 9.06 17.48
C THR A 414 -20.72 8.83 16.06
N PRO A 415 -19.79 9.66 15.54
CA PRO A 415 -19.17 9.38 14.26
C PRO A 415 -18.38 8.06 14.31
N GLY A 416 -18.38 7.34 13.19
CA GLY A 416 -17.65 6.07 13.05
C GLY A 416 -17.29 5.81 11.58
N ASN A 417 -17.12 4.54 11.22
CA ASN A 417 -16.75 4.13 9.87
C ASN A 417 -17.87 4.26 8.84
N SER A 418 -19.09 4.61 9.27
CA SER A 418 -20.25 4.80 8.40
C SER A 418 -21.06 5.99 8.86
N ARG A 419 -21.60 6.76 7.91
CA ARG A 419 -22.72 7.68 8.17
C ARG A 419 -24.06 6.99 7.89
N TYR A 420 -25.10 7.34 8.64
CA TYR A 420 -26.42 6.72 8.52
C TYR A 420 -27.47 7.73 8.05
N MET A 421 -28.17 7.39 6.98
CA MET A 421 -29.24 8.22 6.40
C MET A 421 -30.58 7.51 6.55
N SER A 422 -31.60 8.20 7.05
CA SER A 422 -32.92 7.59 7.26
C SER A 422 -33.69 7.42 5.95
N ASN A 423 -34.35 6.28 5.80
CA ASN A 423 -35.20 5.97 4.65
C ASN A 423 -36.68 6.15 5.02
N SER A 424 -37.54 6.44 4.04
CA SER A 424 -38.98 6.63 4.24
C SER A 424 -39.71 5.39 4.79
N ASN A 425 -39.13 4.20 4.64
CA ASN A 425 -39.67 2.93 5.10
C ASN A 425 -39.27 2.58 6.57
N GLY A 426 -38.63 3.50 7.30
CA GLY A 426 -38.20 3.29 8.68
C GLY A 426 -36.87 2.53 8.85
N THR A 427 -36.20 2.17 7.75
CA THR A 427 -34.83 1.64 7.77
C THR A 427 -33.81 2.75 7.55
N TRP A 428 -32.52 2.40 7.55
CA TRP A 428 -31.42 3.31 7.28
C TRP A 428 -30.57 2.83 6.11
N THR A 429 -29.81 3.76 5.54
CA THR A 429 -28.73 3.48 4.60
C THR A 429 -27.42 3.84 5.27
N ALA A 430 -26.55 2.86 5.47
CA ALA A 430 -25.17 3.07 5.89
C ALA A 430 -24.34 3.45 4.66
N SER A 431 -23.54 4.51 4.77
CA SER A 431 -22.70 5.02 3.68
C SER A 431 -21.27 5.22 4.19
N THR A 432 -20.29 4.65 3.50
CA THR A 432 -18.87 4.61 3.91
C THR A 432 -17.94 4.71 2.69
N LEU A 433 -16.63 4.83 2.90
CA LEU A 433 -15.64 4.61 1.85
C LEU A 433 -15.58 3.11 1.52
N GLY A 434 -16.01 2.78 0.31
CA GLY A 434 -15.82 1.47 -0.27
C GLY A 434 -14.38 1.27 -0.71
N VAL A 435 -13.87 0.06 -0.46
CA VAL A 435 -12.54 -0.39 -0.90
C VAL A 435 -12.66 -1.82 -1.37
N ARG A 436 -12.24 -2.08 -2.61
CA ARG A 436 -12.17 -3.44 -3.16
C ARG A 436 -10.98 -3.56 -4.10
N PRO A 437 -10.43 -4.77 -4.32
CA PRO A 437 -9.53 -5.00 -5.45
C PRO A 437 -10.23 -4.62 -6.76
N ALA A 438 -9.55 -3.87 -7.63
CA ALA A 438 -10.06 -3.48 -8.94
C ALA A 438 -10.48 -4.73 -9.72
N SER A 439 -11.76 -4.79 -10.10
CA SER A 439 -12.39 -6.05 -10.54
C SER A 439 -11.84 -6.57 -11.88
N ASP A 440 -11.51 -5.66 -12.79
CA ASP A 440 -10.79 -5.92 -14.03
C ASP A 440 -9.37 -6.42 -13.80
N VAL A 441 -8.64 -5.82 -12.84
CA VAL A 441 -7.30 -6.25 -12.46
C VAL A 441 -7.33 -7.67 -11.91
N VAL A 442 -8.25 -7.97 -10.98
CA VAL A 442 -8.46 -9.34 -10.46
C VAL A 442 -8.84 -10.31 -11.57
N ALA A 443 -9.71 -9.93 -12.50
CA ALA A 443 -10.04 -10.76 -13.65
C ALA A 443 -8.80 -11.06 -14.52
N GLY A 444 -7.91 -10.09 -14.68
CA GLY A 444 -6.61 -10.24 -15.32
C GLY A 444 -5.66 -11.19 -14.59
N LEU A 445 -5.54 -11.04 -13.27
CA LEU A 445 -4.71 -11.90 -12.42
C LEU A 445 -5.16 -13.37 -12.44
N ARG A 446 -6.45 -13.62 -12.62
CA ARG A 446 -7.00 -14.98 -12.76
C ARG A 446 -6.66 -15.66 -14.08
N ARG A 447 -6.10 -14.96 -15.08
CA ARG A 447 -5.79 -15.56 -16.39
C ARG A 447 -4.77 -16.69 -16.22
N GLY A 448 -5.17 -17.90 -16.60
CA GLY A 448 -4.35 -19.11 -16.47
C GLY A 448 -4.50 -19.87 -15.15
N SER A 449 -5.18 -19.27 -14.15
CA SER A 449 -5.39 -19.90 -12.85
C SER A 449 -6.30 -21.13 -12.94
N ARG A 450 -6.08 -22.09 -12.04
CA ARG A 450 -6.96 -23.23 -11.84
C ARG A 450 -8.12 -22.81 -10.91
N HIS A 451 -9.30 -22.65 -11.49
CA HIS A 451 -10.51 -22.35 -10.72
C HIS A 451 -11.14 -23.61 -10.12
N THR A 452 -11.33 -23.62 -8.81
CA THR A 452 -12.06 -24.65 -8.06
C THR A 452 -13.25 -24.03 -7.35
N ARG A 453 -14.44 -24.60 -7.55
CA ARG A 453 -15.66 -24.23 -6.80
C ARG A 453 -16.12 -25.38 -5.94
N SER A 454 -16.12 -25.18 -4.63
CA SER A 454 -16.55 -26.19 -3.66
C SER A 454 -18.04 -26.02 -3.38
N HIS A 455 -18.81 -27.03 -3.76
CA HIS A 455 -20.27 -27.02 -3.61
C HIS A 455 -20.70 -27.76 -2.34
N CYS A 456 -21.55 -27.11 -1.56
CA CYS A 456 -22.36 -27.75 -0.53
C CYS A 456 -23.50 -28.53 -1.18
N ARG A 457 -23.64 -29.84 -0.90
CA ARG A 457 -24.74 -30.68 -1.45
C ARG A 457 -26.16 -30.12 -1.17
N LYS A 458 -26.31 -29.19 -0.23
CA LYS A 458 -27.58 -28.50 0.10
C LYS A 458 -27.48 -26.96 0.12
N LYS A 459 -26.54 -26.33 -0.60
CA LYS A 459 -26.25 -24.87 -0.56
C LYS A 459 -25.87 -24.29 0.82
N MET A 460 -25.94 -25.06 1.90
CA MET A 460 -25.43 -24.71 3.23
C MET A 460 -24.46 -25.79 3.70
N CYS A 461 -23.32 -25.36 4.23
CA CYS A 461 -22.38 -26.24 4.89
C CYS A 461 -22.19 -25.86 6.35
N SER A 462 -22.94 -26.53 7.23
CA SER A 462 -22.75 -26.47 8.68
C SER A 462 -21.75 -27.49 9.21
N ASN A 463 -21.46 -28.53 8.43
CA ASN A 463 -20.44 -29.52 8.75
C ASN A 463 -19.31 -29.45 7.72
N THR A 464 -18.19 -28.82 8.12
CA THR A 464 -17.02 -28.56 7.27
C THR A 464 -16.37 -29.83 6.72
N SER A 465 -16.51 -30.98 7.42
CA SER A 465 -15.97 -32.27 6.95
C SER A 465 -16.57 -32.79 5.64
N ASN A 466 -17.71 -32.25 5.19
CA ASN A 466 -18.36 -32.63 3.92
C ASN A 466 -17.95 -31.74 2.74
N ILE A 467 -17.11 -30.72 2.95
CA ILE A 467 -16.65 -29.82 1.91
C ILE A 467 -15.34 -30.36 1.35
N ARG A 468 -15.33 -30.64 0.04
CA ARG A 468 -14.08 -30.98 -0.66
C ARG A 468 -13.37 -29.68 -1.02
N LEU A 469 -12.17 -29.50 -0.47
CA LEU A 469 -11.27 -28.40 -0.79
C LEU A 469 -10.03 -28.97 -1.51
N PRO A 470 -9.28 -28.15 -2.27
CA PRO A 470 -7.93 -28.48 -2.67
C PRO A 470 -7.08 -28.86 -1.45
N SER A 471 -6.27 -29.91 -1.56
CA SER A 471 -5.37 -30.34 -0.48
C SER A 471 -4.12 -29.47 -0.37
N THR A 472 -3.68 -28.90 -1.48
CA THR A 472 -2.48 -28.07 -1.62
C THR A 472 -2.76 -26.99 -2.66
N LEU A 473 -2.17 -25.82 -2.48
CA LEU A 473 -2.21 -24.70 -3.42
C LEU A 473 -0.78 -24.34 -3.86
N SER A 474 -0.65 -23.53 -4.90
CA SER A 474 0.59 -22.80 -5.15
C SER A 474 0.83 -21.73 -4.08
N ASN A 475 1.91 -20.97 -4.19
CA ASN A 475 2.17 -19.82 -3.33
C ASN A 475 1.51 -18.52 -3.83
N SER A 476 0.68 -18.57 -4.88
CA SER A 476 -0.08 -17.39 -5.35
C SER A 476 -1.50 -17.75 -5.78
N TYR A 477 -2.49 -17.31 -5.01
CA TYR A 477 -3.90 -17.67 -5.21
C TYR A 477 -4.87 -16.64 -4.63
N GLU A 478 -6.08 -16.63 -5.16
CA GLU A 478 -7.24 -15.93 -4.60
C GLU A 478 -8.24 -16.93 -4.03
N LEU A 479 -8.80 -16.60 -2.86
CA LEU A 479 -9.83 -17.35 -2.16
C LEU A 479 -11.03 -16.45 -1.88
N LYS A 480 -12.22 -16.88 -2.30
CA LYS A 480 -13.49 -16.25 -1.96
C LYS A 480 -14.40 -17.19 -1.20
N LEU A 481 -15.08 -16.67 -0.18
CA LEU A 481 -16.09 -17.39 0.58
C LEU A 481 -17.07 -16.44 1.26
N ASN A 482 -18.28 -16.94 1.49
CA ASN A 482 -19.33 -16.25 2.24
C ASN A 482 -19.58 -16.98 3.56
N ILE A 483 -19.67 -16.22 4.65
CA ILE A 483 -19.91 -16.72 6.01
C ILE A 483 -21.23 -16.13 6.51
N LYS A 484 -22.15 -17.01 6.93
CA LYS A 484 -23.47 -16.64 7.47
C LYS A 484 -23.73 -17.34 8.79
N ASN A 485 -24.55 -16.72 9.64
CA ASN A 485 -25.10 -17.32 10.86
C ASN A 485 -24.04 -17.98 11.76
N THR A 486 -22.86 -17.36 11.86
CA THR A 486 -21.81 -17.86 12.76
C THR A 486 -22.15 -17.56 14.21
N THR A 487 -21.94 -18.52 15.09
CA THR A 487 -22.11 -18.36 16.55
C THR A 487 -20.79 -18.05 17.26
N GLY A 488 -19.67 -17.96 16.54
CA GLY A 488 -18.35 -17.71 17.11
C GLY A 488 -17.27 -17.54 16.03
N VAL A 489 -16.02 -17.76 16.43
CA VAL A 489 -14.85 -17.57 15.56
C VAL A 489 -14.87 -18.55 14.37
N THR A 490 -14.78 -18.01 13.15
CA THR A 490 -14.90 -18.78 11.91
C THR A 490 -14.18 -18.10 10.75
N GLY A 491 -13.66 -18.88 9.80
CA GLY A 491 -12.87 -18.38 8.67
C GLY A 491 -12.13 -19.50 7.93
N VAL A 492 -10.85 -19.28 7.65
CA VAL A 492 -10.02 -20.18 6.85
C VAL A 492 -8.63 -20.35 7.45
N THR A 493 -7.98 -21.46 7.11
CA THR A 493 -6.57 -21.73 7.39
C THR A 493 -5.84 -21.82 6.06
N VAL A 494 -4.70 -21.13 5.96
CA VAL A 494 -3.83 -21.10 4.77
C VAL A 494 -2.39 -21.43 5.15
N ALA A 495 -1.58 -21.77 4.14
CA ALA A 495 -0.17 -22.11 4.29
C ALA A 495 0.07 -23.19 5.37
N ALA A 496 -0.82 -24.18 5.44
CA ALA A 496 -0.74 -25.24 6.44
C ALA A 496 0.25 -26.34 6.01
N SER A 497 1.18 -26.72 6.87
CA SER A 497 1.99 -27.92 6.68
C SER A 497 1.16 -29.19 6.91
N PRO A 498 1.53 -30.35 6.34
CA PRO A 498 0.76 -31.59 6.48
C PRO A 498 0.55 -32.04 7.94
N GLY A 499 1.49 -31.74 8.84
CA GLY A 499 1.41 -32.06 10.27
C GLY A 499 0.84 -30.95 11.14
N GLY A 500 0.50 -29.78 10.57
CA GLY A 500 0.02 -28.61 11.31
C GLY A 500 1.09 -27.90 12.15
N GLU A 501 2.37 -28.10 11.83
CA GLU A 501 3.49 -27.39 12.45
C GLU A 501 3.56 -25.91 12.05
N GLU A 502 3.16 -25.60 10.81
CA GLU A 502 2.98 -24.24 10.31
C GLU A 502 1.55 -24.08 9.77
N TYR A 503 0.93 -22.95 10.03
CA TYR A 503 -0.35 -22.53 9.46
C TYR A 503 -0.66 -21.07 9.80
N THR A 504 -1.54 -20.46 9.03
CA THR A 504 -2.06 -19.10 9.30
C THR A 504 -3.57 -19.14 9.29
N ASN A 505 -4.23 -18.63 10.34
CA ASN A 505 -5.69 -18.55 10.38
C ASN A 505 -6.15 -17.13 10.02
N ILE A 506 -7.17 -17.04 9.17
CA ILE A 506 -7.83 -15.79 8.78
C ILE A 506 -9.29 -15.93 9.14
N TYR A 507 -9.80 -15.13 10.08
CA TYR A 507 -11.14 -15.35 10.63
C TYR A 507 -11.85 -14.08 11.06
N TYR A 508 -13.17 -14.19 11.22
CA TYR A 508 -13.99 -13.20 11.90
C TYR A 508 -14.25 -13.64 13.34
N ASP A 509 -14.04 -12.73 14.31
CA ASP A 509 -14.37 -12.90 15.72
C ASP A 509 -15.57 -12.00 16.09
N PRO A 510 -16.79 -12.56 16.22
CA PRO A 510 -17.98 -11.79 16.57
C PRO A 510 -17.93 -11.19 17.98
N SER A 511 -17.11 -11.73 18.90
CA SER A 511 -17.01 -11.21 20.26
C SER A 511 -16.19 -9.91 20.34
N LYS A 512 -15.29 -9.72 19.38
CA LYS A 512 -14.40 -8.55 19.27
C LYS A 512 -14.77 -7.63 18.12
N LYS A 513 -15.73 -8.01 17.27
CA LYS A 513 -16.09 -7.30 16.05
C LYS A 513 -14.85 -7.07 15.18
N SER A 514 -14.10 -8.14 14.92
CA SER A 514 -12.84 -8.03 14.19
C SER A 514 -12.62 -9.12 13.16
N VAL A 515 -11.95 -8.75 12.07
CA VAL A 515 -11.33 -9.67 11.13
C VAL A 515 -9.86 -9.79 11.52
N VAL A 516 -9.35 -11.01 11.59
CA VAL A 516 -8.07 -11.34 12.20
C VAL A 516 -7.22 -12.18 11.26
N LEU A 517 -5.95 -11.81 11.13
CA LEU A 517 -4.86 -12.60 10.56
C LEU A 517 -3.97 -13.09 11.71
N ASP A 518 -4.20 -14.31 12.15
CA ASP A 518 -3.45 -14.97 13.22
C ASP A 518 -2.22 -15.67 12.64
N ARG A 519 -1.06 -15.13 13.04
CA ARG A 519 0.25 -15.53 12.55
C ARG A 519 1.09 -16.28 13.59
N ALA A 520 0.50 -16.65 14.72
CA ALA A 520 1.23 -17.29 15.82
C ALA A 520 1.98 -18.57 15.40
N HIS A 521 1.50 -19.22 14.33
CA HIS A 521 2.05 -20.45 13.77
C HIS A 521 2.47 -20.32 12.29
N SER A 522 2.60 -19.12 11.74
CA SER A 522 2.89 -18.94 10.31
C SER A 522 4.29 -19.39 9.87
N SER A 523 5.24 -19.51 10.81
CA SER A 523 6.61 -19.93 10.54
C SER A 523 7.23 -20.66 11.72
N GLN A 524 8.14 -21.61 11.46
CA GLN A 524 9.01 -22.19 12.48
C GLN A 524 10.27 -21.33 12.76
N ILE A 525 10.57 -20.34 11.92
CA ILE A 525 11.63 -19.35 12.16
C ILE A 525 11.09 -18.36 13.19
N ARG A 526 11.64 -18.38 14.41
CA ARG A 526 11.08 -17.69 15.59
C ARG A 526 11.47 -16.23 15.66
N VAL A 527 12.57 -15.84 15.00
CA VAL A 527 12.98 -14.43 14.91
C VAL A 527 12.02 -13.60 14.04
N PHE A 528 11.26 -14.24 13.14
CA PHE A 528 10.21 -13.55 12.40
C PHE A 528 9.05 -13.17 13.34
N PRO A 529 8.60 -11.90 13.32
CA PRO A 529 7.40 -11.48 14.02
C PRO A 529 6.19 -12.36 13.71
N ASN A 530 5.47 -12.74 14.76
CA ASN A 530 4.25 -13.54 14.68
C ASN A 530 3.03 -12.81 15.27
N THR A 531 3.13 -11.48 15.42
CA THR A 531 2.05 -10.64 15.94
C THR A 531 0.78 -10.87 15.13
N THR A 532 -0.32 -11.13 15.83
CA THR A 532 -1.66 -11.23 15.23
C THR A 532 -2.10 -9.86 14.76
N LEU A 533 -2.58 -9.77 13.51
CA LEU A 533 -3.13 -8.52 12.97
C LEU A 533 -4.64 -8.58 13.06
N ALA A 534 -5.28 -7.52 13.53
CA ALA A 534 -6.73 -7.49 13.67
C ALA A 534 -7.26 -6.11 13.28
N GLY A 535 -8.36 -6.11 12.54
CA GLY A 535 -9.06 -4.90 12.17
C GLY A 535 -10.51 -4.93 12.59
N TYR A 536 -11.05 -3.77 12.99
CA TYR A 536 -12.46 -3.67 13.34
C TYR A 536 -13.35 -3.89 12.12
N PHE A 537 -14.34 -4.75 12.29
CA PHE A 537 -15.37 -5.02 11.31
C PHE A 537 -16.62 -5.50 12.05
N GLU A 538 -17.73 -4.79 11.88
CA GLU A 538 -19.04 -5.23 12.35
C GLU A 538 -19.95 -5.40 11.12
N PRO A 539 -20.48 -6.61 10.84
CA PRO A 539 -21.49 -6.78 9.82
C PRO A 539 -22.75 -6.01 10.22
N TYR A 540 -23.38 -5.31 9.26
CA TYR A 540 -24.55 -4.52 9.58
C TYR A 540 -25.72 -5.41 10.03
N GLN A 541 -26.55 -4.87 10.92
CA GLN A 541 -27.84 -5.48 11.23
C GLN A 541 -28.84 -5.05 10.16
N MET A 542 -29.36 -6.00 9.39
CA MET A 542 -30.28 -5.76 8.29
C MET A 542 -31.73 -5.94 8.76
N ALA A 543 -32.62 -5.04 8.33
CA ALA A 543 -34.04 -5.17 8.61
C ALA A 543 -34.61 -6.45 7.97
N GLY A 544 -35.46 -7.17 8.71
CA GLY A 544 -36.05 -8.40 8.21
C GLY A 544 -37.02 -8.15 7.05
N ILE A 545 -37.00 -9.05 6.08
CA ILE A 545 -37.92 -9.00 4.93
C ILE A 545 -39.37 -9.10 5.47
N HIS A 546 -40.25 -8.19 5.02
CA HIS A 546 -41.66 -8.13 5.44
C HIS A 546 -41.90 -8.05 6.96
N GLY A 547 -41.01 -7.38 7.70
CA GLY A 547 -41.16 -7.24 9.16
C GLY A 547 -40.72 -8.48 9.94
N GLY A 548 -39.95 -9.39 9.31
CA GLY A 548 -39.25 -10.46 10.00
C GLY A 548 -38.18 -9.93 10.97
N ASN A 549 -37.58 -10.85 11.73
CA ASN A 549 -36.50 -10.49 12.65
C ASN A 549 -35.29 -9.90 11.89
N PRO A 550 -34.56 -8.95 12.48
CA PRO A 550 -33.29 -8.48 11.94
C PRO A 550 -32.33 -9.65 11.68
N MET A 551 -31.54 -9.52 10.62
CA MET A 551 -30.54 -10.51 10.24
C MET A 551 -29.17 -9.84 10.12
N THR A 552 -28.13 -10.50 10.60
CA THR A 552 -26.75 -10.05 10.39
C THR A 552 -26.39 -10.17 8.92
N GLU A 553 -25.77 -9.12 8.37
CA GLU A 553 -25.20 -9.12 7.02
C GLU A 553 -24.24 -10.31 6.83
N PRO A 554 -24.31 -11.02 5.69
CA PRO A 554 -23.30 -12.03 5.34
C PRO A 554 -21.91 -11.42 5.27
N ILE A 555 -20.90 -12.18 5.69
CA ILE A 555 -19.50 -11.78 5.60
C ILE A 555 -18.92 -12.38 4.32
N GLU A 556 -18.62 -11.54 3.35
CA GLU A 556 -18.02 -11.89 2.07
C GLU A 556 -16.51 -11.64 2.16
N MET A 557 -15.73 -12.72 2.29
CA MET A 557 -14.27 -12.64 2.37
C MET A 557 -13.65 -12.88 1.01
N ASN A 558 -12.72 -12.01 0.62
CA ASN A 558 -11.87 -12.17 -0.54
C ASN A 558 -10.39 -12.04 -0.11
N ILE A 559 -9.65 -13.14 -0.21
CA ILE A 559 -8.30 -13.29 0.35
C ILE A 559 -7.33 -13.58 -0.79
N PHE A 560 -6.23 -12.85 -0.83
CA PHE A 560 -5.12 -13.09 -1.75
C PHE A 560 -3.90 -13.51 -0.95
N VAL A 561 -3.24 -14.56 -1.40
CA VAL A 561 -1.92 -14.97 -0.90
C VAL A 561 -0.99 -14.95 -2.09
N ASP A 562 0.17 -14.28 -1.99
CA ASP A 562 1.16 -14.19 -3.06
C ASP A 562 2.58 -14.09 -2.50
N GLY A 563 3.34 -15.19 -2.57
CA GLY A 563 4.61 -15.29 -1.86
C GLY A 563 4.39 -15.17 -0.35
N SER A 564 4.93 -14.12 0.27
CA SER A 564 4.65 -13.79 1.67
C SER A 564 3.45 -12.89 1.89
N LEU A 565 2.94 -12.20 0.88
CA LEU A 565 1.83 -11.26 1.06
C LEU A 565 0.52 -12.00 1.32
N VAL A 566 -0.27 -11.44 2.25
CA VAL A 566 -1.66 -11.83 2.48
C VAL A 566 -2.51 -10.56 2.51
N GLU A 567 -3.46 -10.43 1.58
CA GLU A 567 -4.44 -9.33 1.59
C GLU A 567 -5.86 -9.89 1.82
N VAL A 568 -6.56 -9.32 2.80
CA VAL A 568 -7.92 -9.75 3.20
C VAL A 568 -8.89 -8.59 2.98
N PHE A 569 -9.88 -8.79 2.12
CA PHE A 569 -10.95 -7.84 1.86
C PHE A 569 -12.29 -8.39 2.34
N VAL A 570 -13.09 -7.55 2.98
CA VAL A 570 -14.41 -7.94 3.50
C VAL A 570 -15.50 -6.94 3.13
N ASN A 571 -16.57 -7.42 2.50
CA ASN A 571 -17.79 -6.68 2.10
C ASN A 571 -17.54 -5.35 1.36
N ASP A 572 -16.43 -5.27 0.61
CA ASP A 572 -15.95 -4.07 -0.09
C ASP A 572 -15.83 -2.80 0.79
N ARG A 573 -15.56 -2.95 2.10
CA ARG A 573 -15.38 -1.81 3.04
C ARG A 573 -14.33 -2.06 4.12
N PHE A 574 -13.55 -3.12 3.96
CA PHE A 574 -12.53 -3.55 4.90
C PHE A 574 -11.36 -4.10 4.10
N ALA A 575 -10.14 -3.73 4.48
CA ALA A 575 -8.90 -4.30 3.98
C ALA A 575 -7.91 -4.52 5.13
N LEU A 576 -7.16 -5.62 5.07
CA LEU A 576 -6.06 -5.93 5.99
C LEU A 576 -4.94 -6.62 5.20
N THR A 577 -3.75 -6.04 5.22
CA THR A 577 -2.55 -6.58 4.59
C THR A 577 -1.58 -7.14 5.62
N GLY A 578 -1.00 -8.30 5.38
CA GLY A 578 -0.01 -8.91 6.26
C GLY A 578 1.06 -9.68 5.50
N ARG A 579 2.01 -10.22 6.26
CA ARG A 579 3.07 -11.09 5.74
C ARG A 579 3.09 -12.43 6.47
N ILE A 580 3.38 -13.50 5.75
CA ILE A 580 3.67 -14.83 6.28
C ILE A 580 4.95 -15.37 5.63
N TYR A 581 5.83 -16.02 6.40
CA TYR A 581 7.08 -16.58 5.89
C TYR A 581 7.23 -18.06 6.30
N PRO A 582 6.40 -18.98 5.78
CA PRO A 582 6.53 -20.39 6.09
C PRO A 582 7.94 -20.88 5.80
N SER A 583 8.56 -21.55 6.76
CA SER A 583 9.93 -22.03 6.63
C SER A 583 9.98 -23.33 5.83
N ARG A 584 8.88 -24.09 5.76
CA ARG A 584 8.78 -25.32 4.98
C ARG A 584 8.18 -25.08 3.60
N GLU A 585 8.70 -25.78 2.59
CA GLU A 585 8.17 -25.67 1.21
C GLU A 585 6.81 -26.34 1.03
N ASP A 586 6.45 -27.27 1.92
CA ASP A 586 5.19 -28.02 1.88
C ASP A 586 4.08 -27.38 2.74
N SER A 587 4.31 -26.19 3.28
CA SER A 587 3.31 -25.37 3.98
C SER A 587 2.37 -24.67 2.99
N ASN A 588 1.61 -25.47 2.25
CA ASN A 588 0.75 -25.03 1.16
C ASN A 588 -0.69 -25.55 1.27
N GLY A 589 -1.06 -26.08 2.44
CA GLY A 589 -2.39 -26.58 2.75
C GLY A 589 -3.41 -25.47 2.97
N PHE A 590 -4.67 -25.81 2.73
CA PHE A 590 -5.83 -24.94 2.88
C PHE A 590 -6.98 -25.69 3.58
N ALA A 591 -7.66 -25.02 4.52
CA ALA A 591 -8.82 -25.55 5.20
C ALA A 591 -9.82 -24.45 5.59
N LEU A 592 -11.04 -24.84 5.94
CA LEU A 592 -11.96 -23.96 6.67
C LEU A 592 -11.69 -24.06 8.16
N TYR A 593 -11.79 -22.93 8.85
CA TYR A 593 -11.46 -22.81 10.27
C TYR A 593 -12.69 -22.46 11.09
N ASN A 594 -12.97 -23.25 12.14
CA ASN A 594 -14.02 -22.98 13.12
C ASN A 594 -13.48 -23.25 14.51
N ALA A 595 -13.76 -22.36 15.46
CA ALA A 595 -13.49 -22.65 16.86
C ALA A 595 -14.38 -23.81 17.38
N PRO A 596 -13.95 -24.56 18.41
CA PRO A 596 -14.72 -25.67 18.95
C PRO A 596 -16.14 -25.26 19.37
N GLY A 597 -17.14 -26.03 18.94
CA GLY A 597 -18.55 -25.78 19.28
C GLY A 597 -19.25 -24.69 18.45
N VAL A 598 -18.57 -24.06 17.50
CA VAL A 598 -19.16 -23.04 16.62
C VAL A 598 -20.05 -23.68 15.55
N SER A 599 -21.24 -23.12 15.37
CA SER A 599 -22.08 -23.36 14.19
C SER A 599 -21.90 -22.20 13.22
N VAL A 600 -21.80 -22.50 11.93
CA VAL A 600 -21.63 -21.51 10.84
C VAL A 600 -22.21 -22.07 9.54
N GLN A 601 -22.52 -21.20 8.59
CA GLN A 601 -22.86 -21.56 7.22
C GLN A 601 -21.85 -20.95 6.25
N TYR A 602 -21.09 -21.81 5.58
CA TYR A 602 -20.25 -21.40 4.45
C TYR A 602 -21.00 -21.50 3.12
N GLU A 603 -20.81 -20.51 2.26
CA GLU A 603 -21.35 -20.44 0.90
C GLU A 603 -20.28 -19.94 -0.10
N ASP A 604 -20.49 -20.21 -1.39
CA ASP A 604 -19.71 -19.68 -2.52
C ASP A 604 -18.18 -19.81 -2.44
N ILE A 605 -17.69 -20.88 -1.80
CA ILE A 605 -16.26 -21.15 -1.66
C ILE A 605 -15.62 -21.39 -3.04
N GLN A 606 -14.70 -20.50 -3.42
CA GLN A 606 -14.02 -20.50 -4.70
C GLN A 606 -12.53 -20.21 -4.51
N VAL A 607 -11.69 -20.94 -5.25
CA VAL A 607 -10.25 -20.75 -5.26
C VAL A 607 -9.77 -20.59 -6.70
N TRP A 608 -8.95 -19.58 -6.97
CA TRP A 608 -8.19 -19.42 -8.20
C TRP A 608 -6.72 -19.60 -7.86
N ASP A 609 -6.19 -20.78 -8.17
CA ASP A 609 -4.83 -21.19 -7.82
C ASP A 609 -3.86 -20.97 -8.99
N GLY A 610 -2.71 -20.33 -8.73
CA GLY A 610 -1.74 -19.92 -9.73
C GLY A 610 -2.15 -18.64 -10.43
N LEU A 611 -2.10 -17.51 -9.71
CA LEU A 611 -2.34 -16.19 -10.28
C LEU A 611 -1.24 -15.81 -11.29
N LEU A 612 -1.54 -14.84 -12.16
CA LEU A 612 -0.68 -14.38 -13.24
C LEU A 612 0.58 -13.68 -12.69
N ASN A 613 1.75 -14.03 -13.22
CA ASN A 613 2.96 -13.23 -13.03
C ASN A 613 2.78 -11.85 -13.71
N VAL A 614 2.79 -10.77 -12.91
CA VAL A 614 2.60 -9.41 -13.39
C VAL A 614 3.84 -8.80 -14.03
N TRP A 615 5.00 -9.48 -13.99
CA TRP A 615 6.25 -9.05 -14.61
C TRP A 615 6.72 -10.07 -15.66
N PRO A 616 6.13 -10.08 -16.86
CA PRO A 616 6.46 -11.08 -17.89
C PRO A 616 7.89 -10.96 -18.44
N ASP A 617 8.48 -9.76 -18.39
CA ASP A 617 9.81 -9.48 -18.95
C ASP A 617 10.95 -9.68 -17.94
N ARG A 618 10.63 -9.89 -16.66
CA ARG A 618 11.62 -10.21 -15.62
C ARG A 618 11.95 -11.70 -15.63
N PRO A 619 13.23 -12.10 -15.43
CA PRO A 619 13.52 -13.47 -15.06
C PRO A 619 12.93 -13.79 -13.67
N LEU A 620 12.69 -15.08 -13.39
CA LEU A 620 12.18 -15.52 -12.08
C LEU A 620 13.05 -15.01 -10.92
N ASN A 621 14.37 -14.96 -11.12
CA ASN A 621 15.31 -14.33 -10.21
C ASN A 621 15.90 -13.07 -10.87
N SER A 622 15.31 -11.92 -10.56
CA SER A 622 15.74 -10.59 -10.97
C SER A 622 16.69 -9.92 -9.95
N SER A 623 17.30 -10.69 -9.03
CA SER A 623 18.18 -10.13 -8.01
C SER A 623 19.35 -9.36 -8.62
N SER A 624 19.73 -8.26 -7.96
CA SER A 624 20.90 -7.47 -8.28
C SER A 624 22.00 -7.69 -7.24
N LYS A 625 23.24 -7.39 -7.60
CA LYS A 625 24.36 -7.53 -6.67
C LYS A 625 24.18 -6.53 -5.53
N LEU A 626 24.12 -7.01 -4.28
CA LEU A 626 24.07 -6.10 -3.14
C LEU A 626 25.41 -5.38 -2.93
N VAL A 627 25.35 -4.10 -2.62
CA VAL A 627 26.51 -3.23 -2.33
C VAL A 627 26.40 -2.65 -0.91
N PHE A 628 27.50 -2.06 -0.44
CA PHE A 628 27.63 -1.49 0.90
C PHE A 628 28.24 -0.10 0.78
N ASP A 629 27.58 0.89 1.37
CA ASP A 629 28.06 2.26 1.47
C ASP A 629 28.94 2.42 2.72
N THR A 630 30.10 3.02 2.53
CA THR A 630 31.08 3.26 3.59
C THR A 630 30.59 4.31 4.60
N PRO A 631 31.18 4.36 5.82
CA PRO A 631 30.94 5.46 6.74
C PRO A 631 31.17 6.85 6.13
N ALA A 632 32.07 7.00 5.15
CA ALA A 632 32.30 8.30 4.53
C ALA A 632 31.13 8.74 3.64
N GLU A 633 30.55 7.79 2.90
CA GLU A 633 29.40 8.02 2.01
C GLU A 633 28.10 8.30 2.78
N THR A 634 27.98 7.78 4.00
CA THR A 634 26.77 7.89 4.83
C THR A 634 26.85 8.95 5.95
N ASN A 635 27.91 9.77 5.95
CA ASN A 635 28.24 10.69 7.03
C ASN A 635 28.26 9.99 8.41
N ASN A 636 29.09 8.97 8.49
CA ASN A 636 29.26 8.07 9.63
C ASN A 636 27.94 7.46 10.09
N TYR A 637 27.16 6.94 9.12
CA TYR A 637 25.84 6.35 9.29
C TYR A 637 24.77 7.29 9.86
N THR A 638 25.00 8.60 9.79
CA THR A 638 24.02 9.61 10.20
C THR A 638 22.89 9.72 9.19
N TRP A 639 23.19 9.56 7.90
CA TRP A 639 22.20 9.67 6.83
C TRP A 639 21.42 8.37 6.61
N TRP A 640 22.13 7.23 6.52
CA TRP A 640 21.54 5.89 6.41
C TRP A 640 22.56 4.82 6.87
N GLU A 641 22.09 3.57 7.03
CA GLU A 641 22.86 2.48 7.66
C GLU A 641 24.01 1.91 6.78
N GLY A 642 23.95 2.13 5.46
CA GLY A 642 24.99 1.76 4.49
C GLY A 642 25.10 0.26 4.15
N ASN A 643 24.20 -0.58 4.67
CA ASN A 643 24.31 -2.04 4.60
C ASN A 643 24.00 -2.68 3.24
#